data_AF-A0A957SY36-F1
#
_entry.id   AF-A0A957SY36-F1
#
_cell.length_a   1.000
_cell.length_b   1.000
_cell.length_c   1.000
_cell.angle_alpha   90.00
_cell.angle_beta   90.00
_cell.angle_gamma   90.00
#
_symmetry.space_group_name_H-M   'P 1'
#
loop_
_entity.id
_entity.type
_entity.pdbx_description
1 polymer ?
#
loop_
_entity_poly.entity_id
_entity_poly.type
_entity_poly.pdbx_seq_one_letter_code
_entity_poly.pdbx_strand_id
1 'polypeptide(L)'
;MLLTSGKPGFPHVWHLPELADEERAARYGQGVVEMASHLTAGEYTTVTFHFILGDTPLPEGGRLRVAWRWPIDWHDLQTTDPAGDGYVTVTTDQAAGVAVAFQQLGDLDPWMHCLDLQVTAGTLRKGDELHLVCGDRTHGGRGWRAPTCRVNAAHFLLLINPDNSERWLRLGDPRSFAVTAGVPTRLVAVAPAEGMVNEPITLLVRGEDRWGNPAPLGNDPLHLAQCASSPTSPNPAFVVDACTTADNPAVTRYTLHFNEPGDYRLRATLPTTNLQAESNTVRVHAARPSHQLFWGDLHSGQTEVGCGAGTLAEHYQFARDVAGLQFVTHQANDHYITLPLWNHTRALAATFHEPDNFVVFLGCEWSPPTEDGGDRNVIYRDDETRLRRSGRYYTESDPDPEPDLPTAPDFHAAFADEPIMVNMHVGGRPTNLDYHLPAIEPLAEIHSTHGTSEWFVMDALRRGYRVGITAGADGVTGRPGADHPGWRLNRNVRSGLTAVYATALTREGLWEAFHARRCYGTNGARIRLWFEVDGQPMGATCATDGQPVIKLAVQGTAAIERVDLLRGTEVLTSWQIARPDAARLRVLWSGTETLGTARAQRVVWDGALQLTDGAFTDVQPIGLQSADDGVQLPDAHTITWQSATAGNFAGFTVQATADGDSRLHFTAAPCTFACTLNQVRLAPLVVDAGGVNRRVTIGPAPRPDGPTAVELRYRDTQPLDGEIPYWVRVVQVDQGMAWSSPVYVTRAVQML
;
A
#
# COMPACT_ATOMS: atom_id res chain seq x y z
N MET A 1 -0.39 -27.76 -17.94
CA MET A 1 -0.78 -26.58 -18.76
C MET A 1 -2.06 -25.99 -18.18
N LEU A 2 -2.22 -24.67 -18.25
CA LEU A 2 -3.44 -24.00 -17.79
C LEU A 2 -4.58 -24.23 -18.80
N LEU A 3 -5.70 -24.80 -18.35
CA LEU A 3 -6.89 -25.06 -19.18
C LEU A 3 -7.89 -23.91 -19.07
N THR A 4 -8.22 -23.53 -17.84
CA THR A 4 -9.15 -22.44 -17.54
C THR A 4 -8.63 -21.55 -16.42
N SER A 5 -9.05 -20.29 -16.43
CA SER A 5 -8.86 -19.36 -15.32
C SER A 5 -10.16 -18.63 -15.02
N GLY A 6 -10.60 -18.66 -13.76
CA GLY A 6 -11.79 -17.95 -13.29
C GLY A 6 -12.20 -18.39 -11.89
N LYS A 7 -12.86 -17.52 -11.15
CA LYS A 7 -13.40 -17.89 -9.84
C LYS A 7 -14.48 -18.98 -10.00
N PRO A 8 -14.53 -20.02 -9.16
CA PRO A 8 -15.59 -21.03 -9.19
C PRO A 8 -16.99 -20.40 -9.09
N GLY A 9 -17.90 -20.79 -9.98
CA GLY A 9 -19.26 -20.25 -10.07
C GLY A 9 -19.41 -18.92 -10.83
N PHE A 10 -18.34 -18.46 -11.49
CA PHE A 10 -18.32 -17.26 -12.35
C PHE A 10 -17.86 -17.61 -13.77
N PRO A 11 -17.95 -16.69 -14.75
CA PRO A 11 -17.38 -16.91 -16.08
C PRO A 11 -15.89 -17.24 -16.06
N HIS A 12 -15.46 -18.09 -16.99
CA HIS A 12 -14.07 -18.54 -17.10
C HIS A 12 -13.47 -18.21 -18.47
N VAL A 13 -12.17 -17.87 -18.48
CA VAL A 13 -11.36 -17.88 -19.71
C VAL A 13 -10.91 -19.30 -19.98
N TRP A 14 -11.15 -19.76 -21.21
CA TRP A 14 -10.66 -21.03 -21.73
C TRP A 14 -9.47 -20.76 -22.64
N HIS A 15 -8.31 -21.31 -22.28
CA HIS A 15 -7.03 -21.00 -22.95
C HIS A 15 -6.79 -21.85 -24.20
N LEU A 16 -7.45 -23.00 -24.31
CA LEU A 16 -7.32 -23.95 -25.44
C LEU A 16 -5.83 -24.21 -25.81
N PRO A 17 -4.99 -24.65 -24.85
CA PRO A 17 -3.55 -24.86 -25.10
C PRO A 17 -3.26 -25.93 -26.16
N GLU A 18 -4.25 -26.76 -26.50
CA GLU A 18 -4.18 -27.77 -27.55
C GLU A 18 -4.31 -27.21 -28.97
N LEU A 19 -4.85 -25.99 -29.14
CA LEU A 19 -4.99 -25.34 -30.45
C LEU A 19 -3.78 -24.46 -30.74
N ALA A 20 -3.17 -24.65 -31.90
CA ALA A 20 -2.18 -23.71 -32.42
C ALA A 20 -2.81 -22.33 -32.68
N ASP A 21 -2.04 -21.25 -32.56
CA ASP A 21 -2.57 -19.89 -32.71
C ASP A 21 -3.18 -19.64 -34.09
N GLU A 22 -2.60 -20.20 -35.16
CA GLU A 22 -3.15 -20.10 -36.53
C GLU A 22 -4.52 -20.78 -36.65
N GLU A 23 -4.69 -21.95 -36.02
CA GLU A 23 -5.96 -22.69 -36.01
C GLU A 23 -7.01 -21.95 -35.16
N ARG A 24 -6.59 -21.41 -34.01
CA ARG A 24 -7.45 -20.61 -33.15
C ARG A 24 -7.94 -19.36 -33.87
N ALA A 25 -7.03 -18.66 -34.56
CA ALA A 25 -7.33 -17.47 -35.35
C ALA A 25 -8.26 -17.79 -36.52
N ALA A 26 -8.02 -18.87 -37.26
CA ALA A 26 -8.90 -19.31 -38.34
C ALA A 26 -10.32 -19.61 -37.83
N ARG A 27 -10.42 -20.29 -36.68
CA ARG A 27 -11.69 -20.73 -36.12
C ARG A 27 -12.51 -19.63 -35.46
N TYR A 28 -11.88 -18.80 -34.63
CA TYR A 28 -12.58 -17.84 -33.77
C TYR A 28 -12.33 -16.38 -34.16
N GLY A 29 -11.34 -16.14 -35.00
CA GLY A 29 -10.91 -14.81 -35.39
C GLY A 29 -9.70 -14.34 -34.59
N GLN A 30 -9.31 -13.10 -34.85
CA GLN A 30 -8.18 -12.44 -34.20
C GLN A 30 -8.58 -11.06 -33.70
N GLY A 31 -7.86 -10.59 -32.69
CA GLY A 31 -7.97 -9.23 -32.19
C GLY A 31 -6.62 -8.54 -32.21
N VAL A 32 -6.58 -7.29 -32.63
CA VAL A 32 -5.39 -6.45 -32.67
C VAL A 32 -5.62 -5.22 -31.81
N VAL A 33 -4.61 -4.85 -31.01
CA VAL A 33 -4.61 -3.60 -30.25
C VAL A 33 -3.66 -2.63 -30.93
N GLU A 34 -4.19 -1.48 -31.35
CA GLU A 34 -3.42 -0.40 -31.95
C GLU A 34 -3.26 0.73 -30.93
N MET A 35 -2.03 0.87 -30.42
CA MET A 35 -1.62 1.95 -29.54
C MET A 35 -0.09 2.04 -29.48
N ALA A 36 0.43 3.06 -28.80
CA ALA A 36 1.85 3.11 -28.47
C ALA A 36 2.23 1.94 -27.55
N SER A 37 3.39 1.33 -27.79
CA SER A 37 3.92 0.26 -26.93
C SER A 37 4.40 0.78 -25.56
N HIS A 38 4.57 2.09 -25.43
CA HIS A 38 4.96 2.78 -24.20
C HIS A 38 4.02 3.95 -23.97
N LEU A 39 3.50 4.04 -22.74
CA LEU A 39 2.67 5.15 -22.29
C LEU A 39 3.30 5.78 -21.03
N THR A 40 3.20 7.09 -20.87
CA THR A 40 3.53 7.77 -19.62
C THR A 40 2.37 7.65 -18.62
N ALA A 41 2.69 7.39 -17.36
CA ALA A 41 1.69 7.23 -16.31
C ALA A 41 0.70 8.40 -16.23
N GLY A 42 -0.59 8.11 -16.38
CA GLY A 42 -1.67 9.09 -16.37
C GLY A 42 -1.76 10.00 -17.60
N GLU A 43 -1.00 9.75 -18.68
CA GLU A 43 -1.20 10.48 -19.92
C GLU A 43 -2.54 10.11 -20.58
N TYR A 44 -3.09 11.01 -21.38
CA TYR A 44 -4.24 10.67 -22.21
C TYR A 44 -3.76 10.11 -23.54
N THR A 45 -4.41 9.05 -24.03
CA THR A 45 -4.12 8.40 -25.32
C THR A 45 -5.41 7.98 -26.02
N THR A 46 -5.30 7.37 -27.19
CA THR A 46 -6.40 6.67 -27.88
C THR A 46 -5.93 5.24 -28.15
N VAL A 47 -6.78 4.26 -27.82
CA VAL A 47 -6.49 2.83 -28.04
C VAL A 47 -7.57 2.27 -28.95
N THR A 48 -7.18 1.67 -30.06
CA THR A 48 -8.12 1.02 -30.98
C THR A 48 -8.01 -0.51 -30.85
N PHE A 49 -9.14 -1.18 -30.66
CA PHE A 49 -9.24 -2.62 -30.72
C PHE A 49 -9.92 -3.01 -32.04
N HIS A 50 -9.21 -3.79 -32.86
CA HIS A 50 -9.70 -4.28 -34.13
C HIS A 50 -9.93 -5.79 -34.05
N PHE A 51 -11.17 -6.21 -34.22
CA PHE A 51 -11.56 -7.62 -34.26
C PHE A 51 -11.87 -8.04 -35.70
N ILE A 52 -11.35 -9.20 -36.10
CA ILE A 52 -11.63 -9.84 -37.39
C ILE A 52 -12.17 -11.23 -37.10
N LEU A 53 -13.40 -11.52 -37.52
CA LEU A 53 -14.07 -12.78 -37.18
C LEU A 53 -13.56 -13.97 -38.00
N GLY A 54 -13.44 -15.13 -37.34
CA GLY A 54 -13.06 -16.40 -37.96
C GLY A 54 -14.26 -17.20 -38.49
N ASP A 55 -14.08 -18.50 -38.67
CA ASP A 55 -15.11 -19.41 -39.18
C ASP A 55 -16.35 -19.51 -38.28
N THR A 56 -16.21 -19.23 -36.98
CA THR A 56 -17.30 -19.25 -36.01
C THR A 56 -18.11 -17.95 -36.09
N PRO A 57 -19.39 -17.98 -36.52
CA PRO A 57 -20.21 -16.78 -36.59
C PRO A 57 -20.56 -16.24 -35.20
N LEU A 58 -20.76 -14.93 -35.10
CA LEU A 58 -21.22 -14.24 -33.90
C LEU A 58 -22.66 -13.74 -34.11
N PRO A 59 -23.70 -14.53 -33.75
CA PRO A 59 -25.10 -14.14 -33.93
C PRO A 59 -25.55 -13.08 -32.91
N GLU A 60 -26.78 -12.59 -33.05
CA GLU A 60 -27.44 -11.77 -32.03
C GLU A 60 -27.35 -12.43 -30.64
N GLY A 61 -26.95 -11.64 -29.65
CA GLY A 61 -26.64 -12.09 -28.29
C GLY A 61 -25.18 -12.53 -28.08
N GLY A 62 -24.46 -12.90 -29.13
CA GLY A 62 -23.03 -13.21 -29.09
C GLY A 62 -22.19 -11.99 -28.70
N ARG A 63 -21.06 -12.24 -28.02
CA ARG A 63 -20.22 -11.19 -27.43
C ARG A 63 -18.75 -11.28 -27.82
N LEU A 64 -18.11 -10.12 -27.91
CA LEU A 64 -16.67 -9.93 -27.83
C LEU A 64 -16.35 -9.19 -26.53
N ARG A 65 -15.16 -9.40 -25.98
CA ARG A 65 -14.72 -8.70 -24.78
C ARG A 65 -13.25 -8.31 -24.86
N VAL A 66 -12.95 -7.08 -24.46
CA VAL A 66 -11.61 -6.64 -24.09
C VAL A 66 -11.54 -6.67 -22.57
N ALA A 67 -10.60 -7.38 -21.97
CA ALA A 67 -10.44 -7.47 -20.53
C ALA A 67 -9.00 -7.18 -20.09
N TRP A 68 -8.80 -6.58 -18.92
CA TRP A 68 -7.48 -6.37 -18.33
C TRP A 68 -7.52 -6.58 -16.81
N ARG A 69 -6.35 -6.81 -16.21
CA ARG A 69 -6.25 -7.03 -14.77
C ARG A 69 -6.62 -5.76 -14.01
N TRP A 70 -7.32 -5.94 -12.90
CA TRP A 70 -7.89 -4.83 -12.14
C TRP A 70 -6.88 -3.82 -11.54
N PRO A 71 -5.62 -4.19 -11.19
CA PRO A 71 -4.66 -3.21 -10.69
C PRO A 71 -4.22 -2.19 -11.76
N ILE A 72 -4.39 -2.53 -13.05
CA ILE A 72 -4.07 -1.65 -14.17
C ILE A 72 -5.22 -0.64 -14.32
N ASP A 73 -5.03 0.50 -13.67
CA ASP A 73 -6.04 1.49 -13.32
C ASP A 73 -6.27 2.56 -14.42
N TRP A 74 -6.54 2.06 -15.63
CA TRP A 74 -7.12 2.88 -16.71
C TRP A 74 -8.36 3.62 -16.20
N HIS A 75 -8.52 4.89 -16.56
CA HIS A 75 -9.68 5.68 -16.16
C HIS A 75 -10.98 5.11 -16.74
N ASP A 76 -12.12 5.49 -16.17
CA ASP A 76 -13.44 5.12 -16.69
C ASP A 76 -13.63 5.53 -18.17
N LEU A 77 -14.31 4.67 -18.91
CA LEU A 77 -14.79 4.89 -20.28
C LEU A 77 -16.29 5.20 -20.27
N GLN A 78 -16.76 5.90 -21.29
CA GLN A 78 -18.17 6.29 -21.43
C GLN A 78 -18.61 6.36 -22.90
N THR A 79 -19.93 6.27 -23.14
CA THR A 79 -20.53 6.26 -24.49
C THR A 79 -21.59 7.35 -24.69
N THR A 80 -21.68 8.32 -23.78
CA THR A 80 -22.80 9.28 -23.68
C THR A 80 -22.42 10.71 -24.02
N ASP A 81 -21.17 11.11 -23.82
CA ASP A 81 -20.66 12.45 -24.10
C ASP A 81 -19.50 12.38 -25.09
N PRO A 82 -19.75 12.61 -26.39
CA PRO A 82 -18.69 12.57 -27.41
C PRO A 82 -17.52 13.53 -27.13
N ALA A 83 -17.78 14.67 -26.49
CA ALA A 83 -16.73 15.66 -26.18
C ALA A 83 -16.01 15.36 -24.85
N GLY A 84 -16.49 14.39 -24.07
CA GLY A 84 -15.93 13.99 -22.79
C GLY A 84 -14.70 13.08 -22.93
N ASP A 85 -13.94 12.97 -21.85
CA ASP A 85 -12.83 12.01 -21.78
C ASP A 85 -13.34 10.57 -21.77
N GLY A 86 -12.50 9.65 -22.21
CA GLY A 86 -12.84 8.22 -22.26
C GLY A 86 -14.01 7.89 -23.18
N TYR A 87 -14.38 8.76 -24.13
CA TYR A 87 -15.44 8.48 -25.08
C TYR A 87 -15.08 7.27 -25.96
N VAL A 88 -16.04 6.37 -26.14
CA VAL A 88 -15.87 5.14 -26.91
C VAL A 88 -16.72 5.20 -28.18
N THR A 89 -16.07 4.97 -29.32
CA THR A 89 -16.73 4.82 -30.62
C THR A 89 -16.60 3.38 -31.09
N VAL A 90 -17.69 2.79 -31.55
CA VAL A 90 -17.70 1.48 -32.21
C VAL A 90 -18.15 1.63 -33.66
N THR A 91 -17.40 1.03 -34.58
CA THR A 91 -17.78 0.93 -35.98
C THR A 91 -17.68 -0.52 -36.45
N THR A 92 -18.60 -0.90 -37.33
CA THR A 92 -18.60 -2.21 -37.99
C THR A 92 -18.71 -1.94 -39.48
N ASP A 93 -18.07 -2.78 -40.29
CA ASP A 93 -18.15 -2.71 -41.75
C ASP A 93 -19.50 -3.21 -42.31
N GLN A 94 -20.38 -3.74 -41.45
CA GLN A 94 -21.67 -4.34 -41.81
C GLN A 94 -22.88 -3.64 -41.17
N ALA A 95 -24.08 -4.04 -41.58
CA ALA A 95 -25.35 -3.59 -41.00
C ALA A 95 -25.70 -4.26 -39.65
N ALA A 96 -24.71 -4.85 -38.95
CA ALA A 96 -24.91 -5.46 -37.65
C ALA A 96 -24.98 -4.38 -36.56
N GLY A 97 -25.94 -4.51 -35.64
CA GLY A 97 -26.01 -3.66 -34.46
C GLY A 97 -25.07 -4.18 -33.39
N VAL A 98 -24.26 -3.30 -32.79
CA VAL A 98 -23.39 -3.64 -31.66
C VAL A 98 -23.57 -2.63 -30.53
N ALA A 99 -23.83 -3.13 -29.32
CA ALA A 99 -23.83 -2.33 -28.11
C ALA A 99 -22.50 -2.52 -27.36
N VAL A 100 -22.00 -1.45 -26.74
CA VAL A 100 -20.78 -1.46 -25.93
C VAL A 100 -21.12 -1.12 -24.49
N ALA A 101 -20.57 -1.87 -23.54
CA ALA A 101 -20.66 -1.60 -22.12
C ALA A 101 -19.29 -1.69 -21.47
N PHE A 102 -18.90 -0.63 -20.76
CA PHE A 102 -17.73 -0.64 -19.89
C PHE A 102 -18.14 -1.08 -18.48
N GLN A 103 -17.36 -1.99 -17.89
CA GLN A 103 -17.54 -2.44 -16.52
C GLN A 103 -16.19 -2.47 -15.81
N GLN A 104 -16.10 -1.69 -14.74
CA GLN A 104 -15.01 -1.78 -13.79
C GLN A 104 -15.32 -2.86 -12.73
N LEU A 105 -14.34 -3.71 -12.42
CA LEU A 105 -14.51 -4.83 -11.47
C LEU A 105 -15.70 -5.75 -11.82
N GLY A 106 -15.76 -6.18 -13.07
CA GLY A 106 -16.66 -7.19 -13.61
C GLY A 106 -16.36 -8.61 -13.15
N ASP A 107 -16.94 -9.58 -13.85
CA ASP A 107 -17.15 -10.96 -13.40
C ASP A 107 -16.04 -11.96 -13.76
N LEU A 108 -15.01 -11.51 -14.49
CA LEU A 108 -13.97 -12.39 -15.02
C LEU A 108 -12.67 -12.25 -14.22
N ASP A 109 -12.47 -13.10 -13.23
CA ASP A 109 -11.30 -13.04 -12.35
C ASP A 109 -10.05 -13.71 -12.97
N PRO A 110 -8.84 -13.09 -12.99
CA PRO A 110 -8.47 -11.77 -12.44
C PRO A 110 -8.57 -10.60 -13.45
N TRP A 111 -9.13 -10.85 -14.63
CA TRP A 111 -9.35 -9.90 -15.74
C TRP A 111 -10.61 -9.04 -15.55
N MET A 112 -10.76 -8.44 -14.37
CA MET A 112 -12.05 -7.91 -13.93
C MET A 112 -12.42 -6.59 -14.60
N HIS A 113 -11.51 -5.81 -15.19
CA HIS A 113 -11.93 -4.63 -15.96
C HIS A 113 -12.23 -5.05 -17.39
N CYS A 114 -13.39 -4.67 -17.93
CA CYS A 114 -13.76 -5.08 -19.27
C CYS A 114 -14.60 -4.08 -20.08
N LEU A 115 -14.49 -4.19 -21.40
CA LEU A 115 -15.42 -3.67 -22.39
C LEU A 115 -16.12 -4.84 -23.06
N ASP A 116 -17.42 -4.94 -22.86
CA ASP A 116 -18.28 -5.90 -23.55
C ASP A 116 -18.85 -5.30 -24.81
N LEU A 117 -18.80 -6.07 -25.89
CA LEU A 117 -19.41 -5.76 -27.17
C LEU A 117 -20.42 -6.85 -27.49
N GLN A 118 -21.70 -6.51 -27.48
CA GLN A 118 -22.78 -7.46 -27.75
C GLN A 118 -23.42 -7.16 -29.10
N VAL A 119 -23.55 -8.20 -29.95
CA VAL A 119 -24.32 -8.11 -31.18
C VAL A 119 -25.81 -8.00 -30.82
N THR A 120 -26.43 -6.87 -31.16
CA THR A 120 -27.84 -6.57 -30.86
C THR A 120 -28.77 -6.79 -32.04
N ALA A 121 -28.22 -6.86 -33.26
CA ALA A 121 -28.97 -7.18 -34.45
C ALA A 121 -28.05 -7.77 -35.53
N GLY A 122 -28.51 -8.79 -36.24
CA GLY A 122 -27.76 -9.41 -37.34
C GLY A 122 -26.78 -10.50 -36.87
N THR A 123 -25.72 -10.73 -37.65
CA THR A 123 -24.70 -11.76 -37.36
C THR A 123 -23.39 -11.33 -37.99
N LEU A 124 -22.32 -11.26 -37.21
CA LEU A 124 -20.96 -11.11 -37.74
C LEU A 124 -20.44 -12.47 -38.20
N ARG A 125 -19.79 -12.51 -39.35
CA ARG A 125 -19.32 -13.72 -40.05
C ARG A 125 -17.83 -13.62 -40.34
N LYS A 126 -17.27 -14.72 -40.84
CA LYS A 126 -15.87 -14.79 -41.23
C LYS A 126 -15.46 -13.60 -42.11
N GLY A 127 -14.44 -12.89 -41.66
CA GLY A 127 -13.86 -11.73 -42.35
C GLY A 127 -14.52 -10.40 -42.01
N ASP A 128 -15.66 -10.38 -41.33
CA ASP A 128 -16.27 -9.14 -40.85
C ASP A 128 -15.36 -8.47 -39.81
N GLU A 129 -15.38 -7.15 -39.79
CA GLU A 129 -14.48 -6.33 -38.99
C GLU A 129 -15.23 -5.43 -38.01
N LEU A 130 -14.71 -5.36 -36.79
CA LEU A 130 -15.21 -4.45 -35.77
C LEU A 130 -14.05 -3.62 -35.22
N HIS A 131 -14.25 -2.30 -35.18
CA HIS A 131 -13.30 -1.33 -34.67
C HIS A 131 -13.88 -0.64 -33.44
N LEU A 132 -13.18 -0.74 -32.32
CA LEU A 132 -13.53 -0.12 -31.04
C LEU A 132 -12.46 0.90 -30.68
N VAL A 133 -12.77 2.19 -30.78
CA VAL A 133 -11.88 3.30 -30.48
C VAL A 133 -12.17 3.79 -29.06
N CYS A 134 -11.24 3.56 -28.14
CA CYS A 134 -11.34 3.99 -26.75
C CYS A 134 -10.55 5.28 -26.52
N GLY A 135 -11.23 6.31 -26.03
CA GLY A 135 -10.65 7.65 -25.94
C GLY A 135 -10.65 8.36 -27.29
N ASP A 136 -11.76 8.30 -28.01
CA ASP A 136 -11.93 8.95 -29.31
C ASP A 136 -11.86 10.49 -29.16
N ARG A 137 -10.89 11.08 -29.87
CA ARG A 137 -10.61 12.53 -29.81
C ARG A 137 -11.25 13.33 -30.95
N THR A 138 -11.92 12.67 -31.88
CA THR A 138 -12.51 13.33 -33.07
C THR A 138 -13.59 14.36 -32.71
N HIS A 139 -14.14 14.27 -31.50
CA HIS A 139 -15.16 15.15 -30.96
C HIS A 139 -14.64 16.15 -29.90
N GLY A 140 -13.33 16.21 -29.66
CA GLY A 140 -12.69 17.21 -28.80
C GLY A 140 -12.30 16.76 -27.38
N GLY A 141 -12.63 15.53 -26.97
CA GLY A 141 -12.19 14.96 -25.69
C GLY A 141 -10.66 14.74 -25.61
N ARG A 142 -10.10 14.61 -24.40
CA ARG A 142 -8.64 14.43 -24.23
C ARG A 142 -8.18 13.02 -24.59
N GLY A 143 -9.08 12.04 -24.61
CA GLY A 143 -8.82 10.62 -24.86
C GLY A 143 -9.04 9.75 -23.62
N TRP A 144 -8.44 8.56 -23.58
CA TRP A 144 -8.48 7.62 -22.46
C TRP A 144 -7.20 7.73 -21.62
N ARG A 145 -7.33 7.99 -20.31
CA ARG A 145 -6.18 8.16 -19.43
C ARG A 145 -5.53 6.82 -19.10
N ALA A 146 -4.25 6.71 -19.44
CA ALA A 146 -3.38 5.58 -19.16
C ALA A 146 -3.26 5.30 -17.64
N PRO A 147 -2.89 4.07 -17.23
CA PRO A 147 -2.70 3.70 -15.84
C PRO A 147 -1.75 4.64 -15.10
N THR A 148 -1.93 4.81 -13.79
CA THR A 148 -1.08 5.67 -12.97
C THR A 148 0.18 4.96 -12.48
N CYS A 149 0.18 3.62 -12.48
CA CYS A 149 1.32 2.83 -12.07
C CYS A 149 2.19 2.42 -13.27
N ARG A 150 3.45 2.84 -13.26
CA ARG A 150 4.55 2.20 -14.01
C ARG A 150 4.50 0.67 -13.89
N VAL A 151 4.50 0.01 -15.04
CA VAL A 151 4.56 -1.44 -15.23
C VAL A 151 5.29 -1.74 -16.54
N ASN A 152 6.19 -2.72 -16.55
CA ASN A 152 6.98 -3.03 -17.76
C ASN A 152 6.18 -3.87 -18.78
N ALA A 153 5.21 -4.64 -18.32
CA ALA A 153 4.31 -5.42 -19.17
C ALA A 153 2.89 -5.47 -18.56
N ALA A 154 1.96 -4.75 -19.19
CA ALA A 154 0.53 -4.88 -18.98
C ALA A 154 -0.13 -5.43 -20.25
N HIS A 155 -1.32 -6.02 -20.10
CA HIS A 155 -1.96 -6.80 -21.16
C HIS A 155 -3.45 -6.47 -21.27
N PHE A 156 -3.94 -6.42 -22.51
CA PHE A 156 -5.36 -6.56 -22.83
C PHE A 156 -5.60 -7.98 -23.35
N LEU A 157 -6.54 -8.68 -22.73
CA LEU A 157 -7.01 -9.98 -23.15
C LEU A 157 -8.24 -9.82 -24.06
N LEU A 158 -8.16 -10.37 -25.27
CA LEU A 158 -9.24 -10.29 -26.26
C LEU A 158 -9.97 -11.63 -26.33
N LEU A 159 -11.28 -11.58 -26.16
CA LEU A 159 -12.12 -12.76 -25.93
C LEU A 159 -13.34 -12.77 -26.85
N ILE A 160 -13.84 -13.97 -27.14
CA ILE A 160 -15.10 -14.20 -27.85
C ILE A 160 -16.00 -15.17 -27.09
N ASN A 161 -17.30 -14.94 -27.17
CA ASN A 161 -18.34 -15.75 -26.57
C ASN A 161 -19.56 -15.84 -27.52
N PRO A 162 -19.54 -16.78 -28.48
CA PRO A 162 -20.56 -16.87 -29.52
C PRO A 162 -21.94 -17.35 -29.05
N ASP A 163 -21.99 -18.10 -27.95
CA ASP A 163 -23.20 -18.72 -27.43
C ASP A 163 -23.78 -18.01 -26.19
N ASN A 164 -23.18 -16.88 -25.81
CA ASN A 164 -23.54 -16.09 -24.63
C ASN A 164 -23.51 -16.92 -23.33
N SER A 165 -22.61 -17.89 -23.24
CA SER A 165 -22.43 -18.75 -22.06
C SER A 165 -21.45 -18.14 -21.04
N GLU A 166 -21.09 -18.90 -20.01
CA GLU A 166 -20.01 -18.54 -19.06
C GLU A 166 -18.60 -18.82 -19.63
N ARG A 167 -18.51 -19.33 -20.87
CA ARG A 167 -17.26 -19.73 -21.52
C ARG A 167 -16.73 -18.62 -22.43
N TRP A 168 -15.69 -17.94 -21.96
CA TRP A 168 -14.94 -16.99 -22.78
C TRP A 168 -13.75 -17.66 -23.44
N LEU A 169 -13.66 -17.59 -24.76
CA LEU A 169 -12.55 -18.14 -25.52
C LEU A 169 -11.52 -17.04 -25.81
N ARG A 170 -10.25 -17.31 -25.52
CA ARG A 170 -9.17 -16.40 -25.90
C ARG A 170 -9.02 -16.37 -27.43
N LEU A 171 -8.91 -15.17 -28.02
CA LEU A 171 -8.67 -15.04 -29.47
C LEU A 171 -7.18 -15.24 -29.83
N GLY A 172 -6.27 -14.84 -28.94
CA GLY A 172 -4.83 -15.02 -29.12
C GLY A 172 -4.05 -14.59 -27.89
N ASP A 173 -2.73 -14.75 -27.96
CA ASP A 173 -1.84 -14.34 -26.88
C ASP A 173 -1.77 -12.81 -26.78
N PRO A 174 -1.94 -12.24 -25.58
CA PRO A 174 -2.02 -10.80 -25.43
C PRO A 174 -0.65 -10.15 -25.63
N ARG A 175 -0.59 -9.11 -26.47
CA ARG A 175 0.60 -8.27 -26.58
C ARG A 175 0.75 -7.39 -25.33
N SER A 176 1.99 -7.25 -24.86
CA SER A 176 2.29 -6.38 -23.73
C SER A 176 2.48 -4.93 -24.17
N PHE A 177 2.18 -4.01 -23.26
CA PHE A 177 2.61 -2.61 -23.33
C PHE A 177 3.22 -2.18 -21.99
N ALA A 178 4.05 -1.14 -22.04
CA ALA A 178 4.68 -0.57 -20.86
C ALA A 178 4.01 0.74 -20.47
N VAL A 179 3.92 0.98 -19.16
CA VAL A 179 3.65 2.30 -18.59
C VAL A 179 4.93 2.77 -17.91
N THR A 180 5.45 3.94 -18.28
CA THR A 180 6.67 4.53 -17.73
C THR A 180 6.33 5.68 -16.79
N ALA A 181 7.26 6.03 -15.89
CA ALA A 181 7.09 7.19 -15.01
C ALA A 181 7.05 8.50 -15.81
N GLY A 182 6.34 9.50 -15.28
CA GLY A 182 6.40 10.88 -15.75
C GLY A 182 7.63 11.63 -15.23
N VAL A 183 7.60 12.96 -15.36
CA VAL A 183 8.65 13.84 -14.84
C VAL A 183 8.63 13.81 -13.30
N PRO A 184 9.80 13.73 -12.62
CA PRO A 184 9.85 13.75 -11.18
C PRO A 184 9.28 15.07 -10.61
N THR A 185 8.37 14.95 -9.65
CA THR A 185 7.77 16.08 -8.91
C THR A 185 8.24 16.14 -7.46
N ARG A 186 8.88 15.07 -6.95
CA ARG A 186 9.51 15.04 -5.64
C ARG A 186 10.77 14.19 -5.63
N LEU A 187 11.63 14.41 -4.64
CA LEU A 187 12.72 13.49 -4.30
C LEU A 187 12.35 12.64 -3.09
N VAL A 188 12.91 11.43 -3.04
CA VAL A 188 12.88 10.56 -1.87
C VAL A 188 14.30 10.08 -1.58
N ALA A 189 14.71 10.16 -0.32
CA ALA A 189 16.00 9.70 0.17
C ALA A 189 15.79 8.66 1.28
N VAL A 190 16.41 7.48 1.16
CA VAL A 190 16.25 6.36 2.10
C VAL A 190 17.61 5.79 2.47
N ALA A 191 17.82 5.54 3.75
CA ALA A 191 19.00 4.87 4.27
C ALA A 191 18.59 3.77 5.29
N PRO A 192 19.46 2.79 5.59
CA PRO A 192 19.26 1.86 6.70
C PRO A 192 19.01 2.57 8.04
N ALA A 193 18.35 1.92 8.99
CA ALA A 193 18.17 2.49 10.34
C ALA A 193 19.47 2.51 11.17
N GLU A 194 20.37 1.57 10.90
CA GLU A 194 21.58 1.32 11.68
C GLU A 194 22.80 1.33 10.77
N GLY A 195 23.94 1.73 11.31
CA GLY A 195 25.24 1.70 10.65
C GLY A 195 26.38 1.61 11.66
N MET A 196 27.59 1.40 11.16
CA MET A 196 28.80 1.28 11.97
C MET A 196 29.83 2.32 11.54
N VAL A 197 30.60 2.84 12.49
CA VAL A 197 31.72 3.74 12.18
C VAL A 197 32.67 3.05 11.21
N ASN A 198 33.03 3.75 10.13
CA ASN A 198 33.88 3.30 9.03
C ASN A 198 33.38 2.10 8.20
N GLU A 199 32.20 1.53 8.47
CA GLU A 199 31.56 0.58 7.56
C GLU A 199 30.70 1.31 6.49
N PRO A 200 30.57 0.75 5.28
CA PRO A 200 29.79 1.38 4.21
C PRO A 200 28.29 1.38 4.54
N ILE A 201 27.65 2.52 4.32
CA ILE A 201 26.19 2.71 4.42
C ILE A 201 25.66 3.16 3.07
N THR A 202 24.60 2.50 2.60
CA THR A 202 23.94 2.87 1.35
C THR A 202 22.86 3.93 1.58
N LEU A 203 22.95 5.06 0.88
CA LEU A 203 21.86 6.01 0.70
C LEU A 203 21.27 5.84 -0.70
N LEU A 204 19.97 5.54 -0.78
CA LEU A 204 19.20 5.51 -2.01
C LEU A 204 18.51 6.85 -2.21
N VAL A 205 18.64 7.45 -3.39
CA VAL A 205 17.92 8.65 -3.79
C VAL A 205 17.19 8.39 -5.10
N ARG A 206 15.91 8.72 -5.14
CA ARG A 206 15.09 8.57 -6.35
C ARG A 206 14.18 9.78 -6.56
N GLY A 207 13.87 10.05 -7.82
CA GLY A 207 12.77 10.92 -8.17
C GLY A 207 11.48 10.14 -8.12
N GLU A 208 10.39 10.81 -7.81
CA GLU A 208 9.06 10.25 -7.99
C GLU A 208 8.19 11.22 -8.77
N ASP A 209 7.50 10.70 -9.79
CA ASP A 209 6.48 11.47 -10.49
C ASP A 209 5.26 11.72 -9.60
N ARG A 210 4.25 12.42 -10.14
CA ARG A 210 3.05 12.80 -9.37
C ARG A 210 2.28 11.60 -8.78
N TRP A 211 2.47 10.39 -9.31
CA TRP A 211 1.80 9.15 -8.87
C TRP A 211 2.69 8.29 -7.97
N GLY A 212 3.89 8.74 -7.62
CA GLY A 212 4.84 7.97 -6.83
C GLY A 212 5.63 6.94 -7.64
N ASN A 213 5.64 7.01 -8.97
CA ASN A 213 6.49 6.12 -9.78
C ASN A 213 7.95 6.58 -9.69
N PRO A 214 8.93 5.66 -9.47
CA PRO A 214 10.35 6.00 -9.58
C PRO A 214 10.67 6.59 -10.95
N ALA A 215 11.16 7.82 -10.96
CA ALA A 215 11.39 8.62 -12.16
C ALA A 215 12.88 9.01 -12.27
N PRO A 216 13.48 8.96 -13.46
CA PRO A 216 14.87 9.38 -13.68
C PRO A 216 15.11 10.83 -13.27
N LEU A 217 16.25 11.08 -12.61
CA LEU A 217 16.68 12.41 -12.18
C LEU A 217 17.52 13.15 -13.23
N GLY A 218 17.78 12.51 -14.37
CA GLY A 218 18.77 12.98 -15.35
C GLY A 218 20.21 12.69 -14.92
N ASN A 219 21.16 13.32 -15.58
CA ASN A 219 22.61 13.09 -15.38
C ASN A 219 23.25 14.07 -14.40
N ASP A 220 22.50 15.02 -13.84
CA ASP A 220 23.05 16.02 -12.93
C ASP A 220 23.34 15.40 -11.56
N PRO A 221 24.54 15.61 -10.99
CA PRO A 221 24.86 15.08 -9.67
C PRO A 221 24.01 15.75 -8.59
N LEU A 222 23.38 14.94 -7.71
CA LEU A 222 22.71 15.47 -6.52
C LEU A 222 23.74 16.08 -5.56
N HIS A 223 23.36 17.17 -4.92
CA HIS A 223 24.12 17.74 -3.81
C HIS A 223 23.66 17.09 -2.50
N LEU A 224 24.61 16.44 -1.80
CA LEU A 224 24.35 15.82 -0.50
C LEU A 224 24.90 16.69 0.64
N ALA A 225 24.11 16.87 1.69
CA ALA A 225 24.51 17.60 2.89
C ALA A 225 23.96 16.93 4.16
N GLN A 226 24.61 17.14 5.30
CA GLN A 226 24.09 16.74 6.61
C GLN A 226 23.01 17.74 7.07
N CYS A 227 21.91 17.25 7.66
CA CYS A 227 20.90 18.12 8.25
C CYS A 227 21.40 18.79 9.53
N ALA A 228 21.02 20.05 9.76
CA ALA A 228 21.48 20.88 10.90
C ALA A 228 21.14 20.31 12.30
N SER A 229 20.17 19.39 12.39
CA SER A 229 19.80 18.69 13.63
C SER A 229 20.70 17.49 13.97
N SER A 230 21.70 17.19 13.14
CA SER A 230 22.71 16.15 13.38
C SER A 230 23.91 16.74 14.15
N PRO A 231 24.78 15.92 14.80
CA PRO A 231 25.91 16.41 15.59
C PRO A 231 26.76 17.46 14.83
N THR A 232 26.93 18.63 15.42
CA THR A 232 27.58 19.79 14.79
C THR A 232 29.11 19.68 14.89
N SER A 233 29.72 18.88 14.03
CA SER A 233 31.16 18.94 13.76
C SER A 233 31.43 19.94 12.61
N PRO A 234 32.54 20.70 12.63
CA PRO A 234 32.89 21.64 11.55
C PRO A 234 33.26 20.97 10.22
N ASN A 235 33.49 19.65 10.22
CA ASN A 235 33.70 18.84 9.01
C ASN A 235 32.47 17.96 8.77
N PRO A 236 32.14 17.60 7.50
CA PRO A 236 31.08 16.63 7.23
C PRO A 236 31.41 15.32 7.94
N ALA A 237 30.46 14.80 8.73
CA ALA A 237 30.63 13.55 9.48
C ALA A 237 30.62 12.30 8.57
N PHE A 238 30.48 12.49 7.26
CA PHE A 238 30.48 11.42 6.27
C PHE A 238 31.31 11.76 5.02
N VAL A 239 31.79 10.71 4.35
CA VAL A 239 32.45 10.76 3.04
C VAL A 239 31.63 9.96 2.03
N VAL A 240 31.56 10.43 0.78
CA VAL A 240 30.95 9.71 -0.34
C VAL A 240 32.05 8.95 -1.08
N ASP A 241 31.99 7.63 -1.03
CA ASP A 241 33.01 6.75 -1.61
C ASP A 241 32.68 6.34 -3.05
N ALA A 242 31.40 6.08 -3.31
CA ALA A 242 30.91 5.68 -4.62
C ALA A 242 29.50 6.21 -4.90
N CYS A 243 29.21 6.42 -6.16
CA CYS A 243 27.88 6.77 -6.67
C CYS A 243 27.59 5.96 -7.93
N THR A 244 26.44 5.31 -7.96
CA THR A 244 25.95 4.57 -9.14
C THR A 244 24.51 4.95 -9.42
N THR A 245 24.16 5.20 -10.67
CA THR A 245 22.78 5.45 -11.11
C THR A 245 22.32 4.30 -11.99
N ALA A 246 21.10 3.81 -11.74
CA ALA A 246 20.40 2.86 -12.61
C ALA A 246 19.18 3.54 -13.24
N ASP A 247 18.90 3.21 -14.50
CA ASP A 247 17.73 3.76 -15.22
C ASP A 247 16.47 2.91 -15.03
N ASN A 248 16.63 1.64 -14.65
CA ASN A 248 15.52 0.71 -14.40
C ASN A 248 15.84 -0.25 -13.25
N PRO A 249 15.29 -0.02 -12.04
CA PRO A 249 14.49 1.14 -11.66
C PRO A 249 15.35 2.42 -11.53
N ALA A 250 14.73 3.58 -11.76
CA ALA A 250 15.39 4.88 -11.75
C ALA A 250 15.82 5.32 -10.34
N VAL A 251 17.04 4.93 -9.93
CA VAL A 251 17.57 5.18 -8.57
C VAL A 251 19.06 5.50 -8.62
N THR A 252 19.48 6.47 -7.81
CA THR A 252 20.89 6.76 -7.53
C THR A 252 21.26 6.22 -6.16
N ARG A 253 22.33 5.43 -6.11
CA ARG A 253 22.87 4.80 -4.90
C ARG A 253 24.20 5.45 -4.53
N TYR A 254 24.30 5.95 -3.31
CA TYR A 254 25.51 6.50 -2.72
C TYR A 254 26.04 5.55 -1.64
N THR A 255 27.33 5.22 -1.71
CA THR A 255 28.03 4.52 -0.62
C THR A 255 28.71 5.56 0.25
N LEU A 256 28.36 5.57 1.54
CA LEU A 256 28.77 6.57 2.51
C LEU A 256 29.53 5.92 3.67
N HIS A 257 30.53 6.61 4.22
CA HIS A 257 31.20 6.20 5.46
C HIS A 257 31.09 7.30 6.49
N PHE A 258 30.68 6.94 7.71
CA PHE A 258 30.64 7.85 8.85
C PHE A 258 31.84 7.62 9.75
N ASN A 259 32.50 8.71 10.17
CA ASN A 259 33.72 8.64 10.99
C ASN A 259 33.46 8.71 12.49
N GLU A 260 32.25 9.06 12.91
CA GLU A 260 31.85 9.24 14.30
C GLU A 260 30.51 8.55 14.58
N PRO A 261 30.29 8.04 15.80
CA PRO A 261 28.99 7.52 16.20
C PRO A 261 27.99 8.67 16.41
N GLY A 262 26.73 8.43 16.08
CA GLY A 262 25.68 9.44 16.21
C GLY A 262 24.41 9.12 15.43
N ASP A 263 23.41 9.97 15.59
CA ASP A 263 22.18 9.94 14.79
C ASP A 263 22.29 10.97 13.66
N TYR A 264 22.22 10.51 12.41
CA TYR A 264 22.42 11.35 11.22
C TYR A 264 21.20 11.34 10.32
N ARG A 265 20.91 12.50 9.73
CA ARG A 265 19.97 12.66 8.61
C ARG A 265 20.67 13.39 7.46
N LEU A 266 20.43 12.92 6.24
CA LEU A 266 21.05 13.41 5.03
C LEU A 266 20.03 14.15 4.18
N ARG A 267 20.40 15.30 3.64
CA ARG A 267 19.64 16.07 2.65
C ARG A 267 20.22 15.81 1.28
N ALA A 268 19.36 15.44 0.33
CA ALA A 268 19.68 15.39 -1.09
C ALA A 268 18.93 16.52 -1.81
N THR A 269 19.65 17.26 -2.66
CA THR A 269 19.10 18.35 -3.48
C THR A 269 19.44 18.12 -4.93
N LEU A 270 18.44 18.14 -5.82
CA LEU A 270 18.64 18.13 -7.27
C LEU A 270 18.82 19.58 -7.76
N PRO A 271 20.01 20.01 -8.22
CA PRO A 271 20.27 21.42 -8.49
C PRO A 271 19.42 22.03 -9.61
N THR A 272 19.04 21.23 -10.62
CA THR A 272 18.32 21.71 -11.81
C THR A 272 16.87 22.04 -11.55
N THR A 273 16.22 21.35 -10.62
CA THR A 273 14.81 21.56 -10.27
C THR A 273 14.63 22.14 -8.86
N ASN A 274 15.70 22.18 -8.08
CA ASN A 274 15.70 22.47 -6.64
C ASN A 274 14.78 21.56 -5.82
N LEU A 275 14.44 20.37 -6.33
CA LEU A 275 13.76 19.36 -5.54
C LEU A 275 14.69 18.88 -4.41
N GLN A 276 14.13 18.64 -3.23
CA GLN A 276 14.88 18.24 -2.03
C GLN A 276 14.19 17.09 -1.31
N ALA A 277 15.00 16.26 -0.66
CA ALA A 277 14.54 15.24 0.28
C ALA A 277 15.47 15.15 1.49
N GLU A 278 14.90 14.82 2.65
CA GLU A 278 15.66 14.43 3.82
C GLU A 278 15.48 12.93 4.06
N SER A 279 16.56 12.22 4.37
CA SER A 279 16.51 10.80 4.70
C SER A 279 15.83 10.56 6.05
N ASN A 280 15.48 9.30 6.30
CA ASN A 280 15.29 8.81 7.65
C ASN A 280 16.59 8.90 8.47
N THR A 281 16.45 8.81 9.79
CA THR A 281 17.60 8.81 10.69
C THR A 281 18.36 7.49 10.58
N VAL A 282 19.68 7.59 10.46
CA VAL A 282 20.64 6.47 10.57
C VAL A 282 21.36 6.60 11.91
N ARG A 283 21.31 5.57 12.74
CA ARG A 283 22.12 5.51 13.96
C ARG A 283 23.43 4.78 13.67
N VAL A 284 24.53 5.51 13.75
CA VAL A 284 25.89 5.01 13.56
C VAL A 284 26.48 4.65 14.91
N HIS A 285 26.94 3.40 15.06
CA HIS A 285 27.50 2.88 16.31
C HIS A 285 29.01 2.74 16.25
N ALA A 286 29.66 2.95 17.40
CA ALA A 286 31.08 2.63 17.57
C ALA A 286 31.32 1.12 17.77
N ALA A 287 30.34 0.40 18.32
CA ALA A 287 30.37 -1.04 18.52
C ALA A 287 29.02 -1.64 18.13
N ARG A 288 29.03 -2.83 17.51
CA ARG A 288 27.82 -3.46 16.98
C ARG A 288 26.82 -3.72 18.12
N PRO A 289 25.58 -3.22 18.04
CA PRO A 289 24.58 -3.47 19.06
C PRO A 289 24.14 -4.93 19.04
N SER A 290 23.67 -5.46 20.17
CA SER A 290 23.18 -6.85 20.26
C SER A 290 21.94 -7.12 19.41
N HIS A 291 21.14 -6.08 19.17
CA HIS A 291 20.02 -6.09 18.25
C HIS A 291 20.10 -4.86 17.34
N GLN A 292 19.91 -5.08 16.05
CA GLN A 292 19.89 -4.06 15.02
C GLN A 292 18.46 -3.91 14.49
N LEU A 293 18.10 -2.70 14.09
CA LEU A 293 16.80 -2.39 13.48
C LEU A 293 16.86 -2.60 11.96
N PHE A 294 15.99 -3.46 11.45
CA PHE A 294 15.82 -3.71 10.02
C PHE A 294 14.43 -3.28 9.55
N TRP A 295 14.34 -2.71 8.35
CA TRP A 295 13.09 -2.34 7.69
C TRP A 295 12.69 -3.38 6.64
N GLY A 296 11.42 -3.71 6.56
CA GLY A 296 10.92 -4.64 5.56
C GLY A 296 9.41 -4.70 5.48
N ASP A 297 8.92 -5.66 4.71
CA ASP A 297 7.50 -5.81 4.39
C ASP A 297 7.10 -7.29 4.41
N LEU A 298 6.32 -7.67 5.44
CA LEU A 298 5.83 -9.04 5.64
C LEU A 298 4.53 -9.34 4.86
N HIS A 299 3.94 -8.32 4.26
CA HIS A 299 2.74 -8.42 3.47
C HIS A 299 2.92 -7.61 2.19
N SER A 300 3.94 -7.96 1.42
CA SER A 300 4.45 -7.05 0.41
C SER A 300 3.59 -6.95 -0.86
N GLY A 301 2.66 -7.89 -1.03
CA GLY A 301 1.61 -7.84 -2.06
C GLY A 301 1.74 -8.93 -3.12
N GLN A 302 1.09 -8.66 -4.26
CA GLN A 302 0.89 -9.59 -5.37
C GLN A 302 1.46 -9.04 -6.69
N THR A 303 1.73 -9.95 -7.64
CA THR A 303 2.40 -9.64 -8.92
C THR A 303 1.72 -10.41 -10.07
N GLU A 304 2.45 -10.76 -11.14
CA GLU A 304 2.01 -11.73 -12.14
C GLU A 304 1.55 -13.06 -11.51
N VAL A 305 2.19 -13.45 -10.40
CA VAL A 305 1.72 -14.48 -9.47
C VAL A 305 0.65 -13.85 -8.58
N GLY A 306 -0.58 -14.35 -8.69
CA GLY A 306 -1.76 -13.71 -8.10
C GLY A 306 -2.51 -12.82 -9.10
N CYS A 307 -3.06 -11.71 -8.61
CA CYS A 307 -3.82 -10.76 -9.43
C CYS A 307 -3.10 -9.44 -9.70
N GLY A 308 -1.86 -9.27 -9.21
CA GLY A 308 -1.09 -8.02 -9.26
C GLY A 308 -0.48 -7.68 -10.63
N ALA A 309 0.30 -6.61 -10.64
CA ALA A 309 1.07 -6.11 -11.77
C ALA A 309 2.58 -6.32 -11.58
N GLY A 310 3.31 -6.36 -12.70
CA GLY A 310 4.77 -6.56 -12.71
C GLY A 310 5.18 -8.00 -12.44
N THR A 311 6.48 -8.28 -12.60
CA THR A 311 7.03 -9.60 -12.33
C THR A 311 7.47 -9.76 -10.87
N LEU A 312 7.56 -11.00 -10.38
CA LEU A 312 8.03 -11.32 -9.03
C LEU A 312 9.50 -10.94 -8.85
N ALA A 313 10.30 -11.06 -9.91
CA ALA A 313 11.69 -10.59 -9.90
C ALA A 313 11.78 -9.06 -9.75
N GLU A 314 10.96 -8.31 -10.50
CA GLU A 314 10.87 -6.85 -10.38
C GLU A 314 10.39 -6.43 -9.00
N HIS A 315 9.49 -7.19 -8.39
CA HIS A 315 8.97 -6.95 -7.04
C HIS A 315 10.08 -7.05 -5.97
N TYR A 316 10.88 -8.12 -5.99
CA TYR A 316 12.04 -8.25 -5.09
C TYR A 316 13.13 -7.22 -5.38
N GLN A 317 13.39 -6.92 -6.65
CA GLN A 317 14.31 -5.85 -7.04
C GLN A 317 13.82 -4.49 -6.53
N PHE A 318 12.52 -4.19 -6.63
CA PHE A 318 11.94 -2.95 -6.14
C PHE A 318 12.10 -2.83 -4.63
N ALA A 319 11.77 -3.89 -3.87
CA ALA A 319 11.95 -3.93 -2.42
C ALA A 319 13.38 -3.55 -2.02
N ARG A 320 14.39 -4.22 -2.60
CA ARG A 320 15.80 -4.03 -2.25
C ARG A 320 16.35 -2.69 -2.76
N ASP A 321 16.17 -2.43 -4.05
CA ASP A 321 16.93 -1.39 -4.77
C ASP A 321 16.20 -0.05 -4.89
N VAL A 322 14.87 -0.04 -4.75
CA VAL A 322 14.07 1.19 -4.80
C VAL A 322 13.62 1.58 -3.41
N ALA A 323 12.88 0.70 -2.74
CA ALA A 323 12.31 0.96 -1.43
C ALA A 323 13.38 0.95 -0.33
N GLY A 324 14.50 0.23 -0.51
CA GLY A 324 15.56 0.13 0.48
C GLY A 324 15.17 -0.76 1.67
N LEU A 325 14.43 -1.83 1.40
CA LEU A 325 14.06 -2.85 2.38
C LEU A 325 15.20 -3.85 2.56
N GLN A 326 15.32 -4.36 3.78
CA GLN A 326 16.30 -5.36 4.18
C GLN A 326 15.67 -6.76 4.26
N PHE A 327 14.34 -6.85 4.36
CA PHE A 327 13.61 -8.11 4.21
C PHE A 327 12.26 -7.94 3.53
N VAL A 328 11.78 -9.01 2.90
CA VAL A 328 10.50 -9.03 2.17
C VAL A 328 9.91 -10.44 2.10
N THR A 329 8.60 -10.54 1.89
CA THR A 329 7.90 -11.78 1.51
C THR A 329 6.79 -11.48 0.52
N HIS A 330 6.71 -12.24 -0.55
CA HIS A 330 5.59 -12.15 -1.50
C HIS A 330 4.36 -12.86 -0.92
N GLN A 331 3.17 -12.33 -1.17
CA GLN A 331 1.93 -12.78 -0.53
C GLN A 331 0.78 -12.76 -1.56
N ALA A 332 0.91 -13.52 -2.65
CA ALA A 332 -0.20 -13.73 -3.57
C ALA A 332 -1.28 -14.59 -2.92
N ASN A 333 -2.56 -14.32 -3.23
CA ASN A 333 -3.64 -15.20 -2.77
C ASN A 333 -3.43 -16.59 -3.36
N ASP A 334 -3.44 -17.59 -2.48
CA ASP A 334 -3.14 -18.98 -2.76
C ASP A 334 -4.05 -19.62 -3.83
N HIS A 335 -5.31 -19.18 -3.94
CA HIS A 335 -6.26 -19.66 -4.95
C HIS A 335 -5.92 -19.28 -6.39
N TYR A 336 -4.99 -18.34 -6.60
CA TYR A 336 -4.40 -18.05 -7.91
C TYR A 336 -3.16 -18.88 -8.24
N ILE A 337 -2.61 -19.60 -7.27
CA ILE A 337 -1.29 -20.21 -7.39
C ILE A 337 -1.46 -21.66 -7.86
N THR A 338 -0.91 -21.93 -9.04
CA THR A 338 -0.73 -23.27 -9.57
C THR A 338 0.60 -23.85 -9.13
N LEU A 339 0.79 -25.18 -9.25
CA LEU A 339 2.06 -25.81 -8.91
C LEU A 339 3.26 -25.22 -9.70
N PRO A 340 3.16 -24.93 -11.01
CA PRO A 340 4.22 -24.22 -11.73
C PRO A 340 4.51 -22.82 -11.18
N LEU A 341 3.47 -22.05 -10.81
CA LEU A 341 3.66 -20.71 -10.23
C LEU A 341 4.29 -20.80 -8.83
N TRP A 342 3.92 -21.79 -8.01
CA TRP A 342 4.54 -22.00 -6.71
C TRP A 342 6.04 -22.32 -6.83
N ASN A 343 6.40 -23.23 -7.76
CA ASN A 343 7.79 -23.54 -8.03
C ASN A 343 8.57 -22.33 -8.56
N HIS A 344 7.93 -21.46 -9.35
CA HIS A 344 8.51 -20.20 -9.78
C HIS A 344 8.77 -19.26 -8.59
N THR A 345 7.80 -19.09 -7.68
CA THR A 345 7.95 -18.29 -6.47
C THR A 345 9.10 -18.79 -5.60
N ARG A 346 9.17 -20.11 -5.35
CA ARG A 346 10.26 -20.73 -4.60
C ARG A 346 11.64 -20.45 -5.20
N ALA A 347 11.78 -20.65 -6.50
CA ALA A 347 13.03 -20.43 -7.21
C ALA A 347 13.50 -18.97 -7.11
N LEU A 348 12.60 -18.00 -7.31
CA LEU A 348 12.94 -16.59 -7.20
C LEU A 348 13.20 -16.15 -5.76
N ALA A 349 12.42 -16.64 -4.79
CA ALA A 349 12.65 -16.36 -3.38
C ALA A 349 14.05 -16.83 -2.92
N ALA A 350 14.49 -18.00 -3.39
CA ALA A 350 15.84 -18.50 -3.14
C ALA A 350 16.92 -17.66 -3.88
N THR A 351 16.65 -17.26 -5.12
CA THR A 351 17.60 -16.49 -5.95
C THR A 351 17.89 -15.10 -5.39
N PHE A 352 16.87 -14.41 -4.87
CA PHE A 352 17.01 -13.06 -4.31
C PHE A 352 17.39 -13.07 -2.82
N HIS A 353 17.41 -14.23 -2.16
CA HIS A 353 17.80 -14.31 -0.76
C HIS A 353 19.32 -14.16 -0.62
N GLU A 354 19.73 -13.06 -0.01
CA GLU A 354 21.13 -12.73 0.26
C GLU A 354 21.28 -12.46 1.77
N PRO A 355 21.66 -13.46 2.59
CA PRO A 355 21.95 -13.25 4.01
C PRO A 355 22.87 -12.04 4.22
N ASP A 356 22.63 -11.30 5.31
CA ASP A 356 23.34 -10.08 5.70
C ASP A 356 23.14 -8.87 4.77
N ASN A 357 22.39 -9.00 3.67
CA ASN A 357 22.08 -7.90 2.75
C ASN A 357 20.57 -7.73 2.50
N PHE A 358 19.89 -8.80 2.08
CA PHE A 358 18.47 -8.80 1.72
C PHE A 358 17.82 -10.17 1.97
N VAL A 359 16.99 -10.27 3.00
CA VAL A 359 16.35 -11.53 3.37
C VAL A 359 14.99 -11.68 2.69
N VAL A 360 14.84 -12.72 1.88
CA VAL A 360 13.55 -13.07 1.27
C VAL A 360 12.98 -14.28 1.98
N PHE A 361 11.76 -14.17 2.48
CA PHE A 361 10.96 -15.32 2.92
C PHE A 361 10.07 -15.80 1.77
N LEU A 362 9.88 -17.12 1.71
CA LEU A 362 8.84 -17.72 0.89
C LEU A 362 7.49 -17.49 1.58
N GLY A 363 6.45 -17.17 0.83
CA GLY A 363 5.13 -16.89 1.39
C GLY A 363 4.00 -16.94 0.37
N CYS A 364 2.78 -17.01 0.91
CA CYS A 364 1.52 -16.89 0.18
C CYS A 364 0.41 -16.46 1.15
N GLU A 365 -0.60 -15.77 0.63
CA GLU A 365 -1.77 -15.37 1.40
C GLU A 365 -2.83 -16.48 1.32
N TRP A 366 -3.06 -17.19 2.42
CA TRP A 366 -4.13 -18.18 2.53
C TRP A 366 -5.47 -17.47 2.65
N SER A 367 -6.34 -17.60 1.65
CA SER A 367 -7.43 -16.65 1.42
C SER A 367 -8.82 -17.26 1.22
N PRO A 368 -9.35 -18.02 2.21
CA PRO A 368 -10.74 -18.47 2.19
C PRO A 368 -11.70 -17.30 2.48
N PRO A 369 -13.02 -17.50 2.28
CA PRO A 369 -14.03 -16.60 2.83
C PRO A 369 -13.79 -16.27 4.32
N THR A 370 -14.19 -15.08 4.76
CA THR A 370 -13.97 -14.62 6.14
C THR A 370 -14.66 -15.53 7.16
N GLU A 371 -15.86 -16.02 6.86
CA GLU A 371 -16.59 -16.98 7.70
C GLU A 371 -15.81 -18.28 7.95
N ASP A 372 -15.03 -18.72 6.98
CA ASP A 372 -14.23 -19.95 7.04
C ASP A 372 -12.84 -19.72 7.64
N GLY A 373 -12.39 -18.46 7.73
CA GLY A 373 -11.12 -18.10 8.35
C GLY A 373 -10.64 -16.71 7.96
N GLY A 374 -10.86 -16.28 6.73
CA GLY A 374 -10.29 -15.05 6.17
C GLY A 374 -8.77 -15.12 5.94
N ASP A 375 -8.27 -14.09 5.26
CA ASP A 375 -6.91 -13.96 4.75
C ASP A 375 -5.86 -14.12 5.87
N ARG A 376 -4.79 -14.87 5.59
CA ARG A 376 -3.62 -15.10 6.46
C ARG A 376 -2.35 -15.11 5.62
N ASN A 377 -1.42 -14.20 5.92
CA ASN A 377 -0.10 -14.22 5.29
C ASN A 377 0.74 -15.34 5.87
N VAL A 378 0.94 -16.42 5.13
CA VAL A 378 1.78 -17.55 5.52
C VAL A 378 3.22 -17.23 5.13
N ILE A 379 4.13 -17.33 6.09
CA ILE A 379 5.56 -17.05 5.93
C ILE A 379 6.31 -18.32 6.32
N TYR A 380 7.05 -18.89 5.37
CA TYR A 380 7.80 -20.13 5.58
C TYR A 380 9.24 -19.79 5.99
N ARG A 381 9.74 -20.43 7.06
CA ARG A 381 11.14 -20.27 7.47
C ARG A 381 12.09 -20.83 6.42
N ASP A 382 11.73 -22.01 5.92
CA ASP A 382 12.51 -22.84 5.01
C ASP A 382 11.78 -22.94 3.65
N ASP A 383 12.43 -23.56 2.66
CA ASP A 383 11.76 -23.86 1.39
C ASP A 383 10.67 -24.92 1.58
N GLU A 384 9.52 -24.77 0.90
CA GLU A 384 8.37 -25.66 1.03
C GLU A 384 7.85 -26.05 -0.36
N THR A 385 7.91 -27.34 -0.68
CA THR A 385 7.48 -27.88 -1.97
C THR A 385 5.96 -27.95 -2.14
N ARG A 386 5.23 -28.05 -1.04
CA ARG A 386 3.77 -28.25 -1.02
C ARG A 386 3.07 -26.90 -1.00
N LEU A 387 2.01 -26.75 -1.80
CA LEU A 387 1.14 -25.59 -1.73
C LEU A 387 -0.22 -26.00 -1.16
N ARG A 388 -0.42 -25.74 0.13
CA ARG A 388 -1.68 -25.99 0.82
C ARG A 388 -2.56 -24.75 0.76
N ARG A 389 -3.53 -24.75 -0.15
CA ARG A 389 -4.38 -23.58 -0.46
C ARG A 389 -5.71 -23.62 0.27
N SER A 390 -6.41 -22.50 0.27
CA SER A 390 -7.82 -22.36 0.65
C SER A 390 -8.79 -22.85 -0.44
N GLY A 391 -8.36 -22.84 -1.71
CA GLY A 391 -9.16 -23.26 -2.86
C GLY A 391 -8.43 -23.01 -4.17
N ARG A 392 -9.13 -23.13 -5.31
CA ARG A 392 -8.53 -23.04 -6.66
C ARG A 392 -9.41 -22.23 -7.62
N TYR A 393 -8.81 -21.23 -8.28
CA TYR A 393 -9.46 -20.50 -9.38
C TYR A 393 -8.99 -20.98 -10.76
N TYR A 394 -7.89 -21.70 -10.82
CA TYR A 394 -7.30 -22.15 -12.08
C TYR A 394 -7.45 -23.67 -12.21
N THR A 395 -7.78 -24.13 -13.42
CA THR A 395 -7.80 -25.57 -13.74
C THR A 395 -6.63 -25.89 -14.64
N GLU A 396 -5.88 -26.93 -14.27
CA GLU A 396 -4.69 -27.38 -14.98
C GLU A 396 -4.89 -28.79 -15.54
N SER A 397 -4.20 -29.09 -16.63
CA SER A 397 -4.19 -30.44 -17.21
C SER A 397 -3.57 -31.49 -16.29
N ASP A 398 -2.67 -31.05 -15.41
CA ASP A 398 -1.99 -31.85 -14.40
C ASP A 398 -2.06 -31.06 -13.09
N PRO A 399 -3.12 -31.25 -12.28
CA PRO A 399 -3.36 -30.44 -11.10
C PRO A 399 -2.42 -30.83 -9.96
N ASP A 400 -2.05 -29.83 -9.16
CA ASP A 400 -1.35 -30.03 -7.90
C ASP A 400 -2.07 -31.07 -7.02
N PRO A 401 -1.40 -32.16 -6.60
CA PRO A 401 -2.00 -33.21 -5.78
C PRO A 401 -2.19 -32.82 -4.30
N GLU A 402 -1.58 -31.72 -3.83
CA GLU A 402 -1.72 -31.30 -2.43
C GLU A 402 -3.19 -30.92 -2.12
N PRO A 403 -3.78 -31.42 -1.02
CA PRO A 403 -5.15 -31.11 -0.66
C PRO A 403 -5.30 -29.63 -0.27
N ASP A 404 -6.46 -29.06 -0.63
CA ASP A 404 -6.83 -27.73 -0.18
C ASP A 404 -7.39 -27.80 1.27
N LEU A 405 -7.15 -26.75 2.04
CA LEU A 405 -7.52 -26.51 3.43
C LEU A 405 -8.52 -25.34 3.45
N PRO A 406 -9.83 -25.59 3.25
CA PRO A 406 -10.80 -24.54 3.03
C PRO A 406 -11.18 -23.76 4.30
N THR A 407 -10.92 -24.32 5.49
CA THR A 407 -11.32 -23.73 6.77
C THR A 407 -10.14 -23.52 7.71
N ALA A 408 -10.26 -22.56 8.63
CA ALA A 408 -9.24 -22.24 9.61
C ALA A 408 -8.90 -23.43 10.53
N PRO A 409 -9.87 -24.25 11.00
CA PRO A 409 -9.55 -25.49 11.69
C PRO A 409 -8.67 -26.46 10.87
N ASP A 410 -8.96 -26.66 9.59
CA ASP A 410 -8.14 -27.53 8.71
C ASP A 410 -6.74 -26.96 8.51
N PHE A 411 -6.66 -25.64 8.27
CA PHE A 411 -5.42 -24.89 8.17
C PHE A 411 -4.57 -25.03 9.44
N HIS A 412 -5.14 -24.74 10.60
CA HIS A 412 -4.45 -24.85 11.89
C HIS A 412 -3.99 -26.29 12.16
N ALA A 413 -4.81 -27.29 11.87
CA ALA A 413 -4.43 -28.70 12.06
C ALA A 413 -3.26 -29.11 11.17
N ALA A 414 -3.20 -28.62 9.92
CA ALA A 414 -2.13 -28.95 8.99
C ALA A 414 -0.81 -28.22 9.27
N PHE A 415 -0.88 -27.01 9.85
CA PHE A 415 0.29 -26.15 10.05
C PHE A 415 0.79 -26.05 11.50
N ALA A 416 0.09 -26.62 12.48
CA ALA A 416 0.42 -26.45 13.91
C ALA A 416 1.88 -26.75 14.27
N ASP A 417 2.48 -27.75 13.61
CA ASP A 417 3.85 -28.21 13.85
C ASP A 417 4.83 -27.83 12.72
N GLU A 418 4.37 -27.10 11.71
CA GLU A 418 5.19 -26.67 10.57
C GLU A 418 6.00 -25.41 10.94
N PRO A 419 7.20 -25.21 10.39
CA PRO A 419 8.04 -24.04 10.66
C PRO A 419 7.55 -22.81 9.89
N ILE A 420 6.30 -22.41 10.16
CA ILE A 420 5.65 -21.24 9.57
C ILE A 420 5.35 -20.15 10.61
N MET A 421 5.15 -18.94 10.12
CA MET A 421 4.48 -17.86 10.84
C MET A 421 3.34 -17.31 10.02
N VAL A 422 2.36 -16.77 10.70
CA VAL A 422 1.19 -16.13 10.12
C VAL A 422 1.12 -14.70 10.62
N ASN A 423 1.02 -13.77 9.68
CA ASN A 423 0.70 -12.37 9.93
C ASN A 423 -0.78 -12.13 9.60
N MET A 424 -1.62 -12.03 10.64
CA MET A 424 -3.06 -11.77 10.52
C MET A 424 -3.29 -10.33 10.06
N HIS A 425 -4.29 -10.08 9.20
CA HIS A 425 -4.50 -8.74 8.65
C HIS A 425 -5.93 -8.48 8.15
N VAL A 426 -6.18 -7.22 7.81
CA VAL A 426 -7.42 -6.79 7.16
C VAL A 426 -7.20 -6.74 5.65
N GLY A 427 -7.40 -7.89 4.99
CA GLY A 427 -7.25 -8.06 3.54
C GLY A 427 -8.54 -7.87 2.74
N GLY A 428 -8.61 -8.56 1.59
CA GLY A 428 -9.81 -8.64 0.76
C GLY A 428 -10.93 -9.45 1.43
N ARG A 429 -10.55 -10.34 2.35
CA ARG A 429 -11.37 -11.15 3.24
C ARG A 429 -10.72 -11.06 4.63
N PRO A 430 -11.08 -10.07 5.47
CA PRO A 430 -10.40 -9.84 6.75
C PRO A 430 -10.26 -11.12 7.57
N THR A 431 -9.10 -11.32 8.24
CA THR A 431 -8.89 -12.48 9.10
C THR A 431 -10.00 -12.55 10.14
N ASN A 432 -10.65 -13.71 10.25
CA ASN A 432 -11.59 -13.99 11.32
C ASN A 432 -10.84 -14.33 12.61
N LEU A 433 -10.90 -13.40 13.55
CA LEU A 433 -10.28 -13.49 14.87
C LEU A 433 -11.04 -14.41 15.84
N ASP A 434 -12.05 -15.16 15.40
CA ASP A 434 -12.61 -16.27 16.20
C ASP A 434 -11.71 -17.51 16.13
N TYR A 435 -10.86 -17.60 15.11
CA TYR A 435 -9.87 -18.67 14.94
C TYR A 435 -8.47 -18.13 15.19
N HIS A 436 -7.82 -18.63 16.24
CA HIS A 436 -6.44 -18.26 16.55
C HIS A 436 -5.62 -19.43 17.08
N LEU A 437 -4.43 -19.62 16.49
CA LEU A 437 -3.42 -20.57 16.94
C LEU A 437 -2.13 -19.81 17.32
N PRO A 438 -1.95 -19.46 18.62
CA PRO A 438 -0.83 -18.62 19.07
C PRO A 438 0.57 -19.12 18.70
N ALA A 439 0.73 -20.43 18.49
CA ALA A 439 2.01 -21.03 18.13
C ALA A 439 2.54 -20.54 16.78
N ILE A 440 1.64 -20.29 15.82
CA ILE A 440 1.98 -19.90 14.45
C ILE A 440 1.46 -18.51 14.07
N GLU A 441 0.56 -17.89 14.83
CA GLU A 441 0.01 -16.56 14.54
C GLU A 441 0.53 -15.46 15.50
N PRO A 442 1.84 -15.20 15.59
CA PRO A 442 2.36 -14.24 16.55
C PRO A 442 2.20 -12.78 16.11
N LEU A 443 1.68 -12.48 14.92
CA LEU A 443 1.71 -11.13 14.33
C LEU A 443 0.33 -10.67 13.86
N ALA A 444 0.08 -9.37 13.97
CA ALA A 444 -1.11 -8.68 13.47
C ALA A 444 -0.75 -7.37 12.77
N GLU A 445 -1.20 -7.22 11.53
CA GLU A 445 -0.99 -6.05 10.70
C GLU A 445 -1.96 -4.93 11.05
N ILE A 446 -1.43 -3.75 11.38
CA ILE A 446 -2.23 -2.59 11.76
C ILE A 446 -2.49 -1.64 10.58
N HIS A 447 -1.66 -1.70 9.54
CA HIS A 447 -1.72 -0.78 8.41
C HIS A 447 -1.25 -1.45 7.12
N SER A 448 -2.04 -1.27 6.06
CA SER A 448 -1.68 -1.62 4.68
C SER A 448 -2.33 -0.62 3.71
N THR A 449 -2.14 -0.82 2.40
CA THR A 449 -2.81 -0.01 1.37
C THR A 449 -4.35 -0.11 1.41
N HIS A 450 -4.90 -1.09 2.13
CA HIS A 450 -6.33 -1.16 2.46
C HIS A 450 -6.79 -0.03 3.39
N GLY A 451 -5.95 0.36 4.35
CA GLY A 451 -6.27 1.36 5.35
C GLY A 451 -5.46 1.22 6.64
N THR A 452 -5.70 2.16 7.56
CA THR A 452 -5.18 2.08 8.94
C THR A 452 -6.23 1.43 9.83
N SER A 453 -5.98 0.18 10.22
CA SER A 453 -6.94 -0.68 10.90
C SER A 453 -6.59 -0.88 12.38
N GLU A 454 -6.37 0.20 13.15
CA GLU A 454 -6.09 0.09 14.60
C GLU A 454 -7.14 -0.76 15.32
N TRP A 455 -8.40 -0.67 14.89
CA TRP A 455 -9.52 -1.45 15.42
C TRP A 455 -9.30 -2.96 15.39
N PHE A 456 -8.56 -3.48 14.40
CA PHE A 456 -8.31 -4.91 14.24
C PHE A 456 -7.34 -5.42 15.31
N VAL A 457 -6.24 -4.70 15.53
CA VAL A 457 -5.31 -4.97 16.63
C VAL A 457 -6.01 -4.81 17.98
N MET A 458 -6.84 -3.77 18.15
CA MET A 458 -7.62 -3.59 19.37
C MET A 458 -8.56 -4.77 19.65
N ASP A 459 -9.19 -5.35 18.62
CA ASP A 459 -10.05 -6.52 18.77
C ASP A 459 -9.25 -7.77 19.17
N ALA A 460 -8.10 -8.00 18.53
CA ALA A 460 -7.18 -9.08 18.91
C ALA A 460 -6.73 -8.97 20.38
N LEU A 461 -6.38 -7.76 20.83
CA LEU A 461 -5.99 -7.53 22.23
C LEU A 461 -7.16 -7.74 23.22
N ARG A 462 -8.39 -7.35 22.86
CA ARG A 462 -9.58 -7.61 23.70
C ARG A 462 -9.89 -9.10 23.86
N ARG A 463 -9.57 -9.90 22.83
CA ARG A 463 -9.68 -11.36 22.84
C ARG A 463 -8.56 -12.04 23.65
N GLY A 464 -7.59 -11.28 24.14
CA GLY A 464 -6.44 -11.78 24.90
C GLY A 464 -5.30 -12.31 24.03
N TYR A 465 -5.24 -11.95 22.75
CA TYR A 465 -4.21 -12.45 21.85
C TYR A 465 -2.86 -11.78 22.12
N ARG A 466 -1.79 -12.59 22.04
CA ARG A 466 -0.40 -12.13 22.15
C ARG A 466 0.20 -11.94 20.77
N VAL A 467 0.01 -10.75 20.21
CA VAL A 467 0.42 -10.40 18.86
C VAL A 467 1.45 -9.28 18.83
N GLY A 468 2.42 -9.40 17.94
CA GLY A 468 3.33 -8.33 17.55
C GLY A 468 2.68 -7.50 16.46
N ILE A 469 2.93 -6.20 16.48
CA ILE A 469 2.34 -5.27 15.52
C ILE A 469 3.26 -5.14 14.32
N THR A 470 2.68 -5.32 13.13
CA THR A 470 3.34 -5.18 11.83
C THR A 470 2.58 -4.18 10.96
N ALA A 471 3.20 -3.78 9.85
CA ALA A 471 2.55 -3.05 8.78
C ALA A 471 3.19 -3.46 7.44
N GLY A 472 2.42 -3.44 6.36
CA GLY A 472 2.86 -3.91 5.06
C GLY A 472 2.21 -3.16 3.90
N ALA A 473 2.45 -3.62 2.68
CA ALA A 473 1.82 -3.02 1.52
C ALA A 473 0.41 -3.56 1.25
N ASP A 474 0.22 -4.88 1.23
CA ASP A 474 -0.90 -5.54 0.55
C ASP A 474 -1.06 -4.96 -0.88
N GLY A 475 0.10 -4.73 -1.51
CA GLY A 475 0.22 -3.99 -2.76
C GLY A 475 -0.17 -4.83 -3.96
N VAL A 476 -0.66 -4.19 -5.01
CA VAL A 476 -1.01 -4.88 -6.28
C VAL A 476 -0.31 -4.29 -7.50
N THR A 477 0.57 -3.32 -7.26
CA THR A 477 1.31 -2.59 -8.30
C THR A 477 2.78 -3.05 -8.42
N GLY A 478 3.19 -4.06 -7.64
CA GLY A 478 4.58 -4.56 -7.60
C GLY A 478 5.57 -3.62 -6.90
N ARG A 479 5.11 -2.85 -5.90
CA ARG A 479 5.90 -1.78 -5.23
C ARG A 479 6.00 -1.93 -3.72
N PRO A 480 6.56 -3.04 -3.24
CA PRO A 480 6.64 -3.33 -1.81
C PRO A 480 7.39 -2.22 -1.06
N GLY A 481 6.84 -1.79 0.07
CA GLY A 481 7.37 -0.71 0.92
C GLY A 481 7.36 0.72 0.34
N ALA A 482 6.85 0.95 -0.88
CA ALA A 482 6.63 2.29 -1.44
C ALA A 482 5.44 2.33 -2.41
N ASP A 483 4.38 1.59 -2.10
CA ASP A 483 3.17 1.61 -2.92
C ASP A 483 2.36 2.88 -2.63
N HIS A 484 1.82 3.47 -3.69
CA HIS A 484 1.02 4.68 -3.63
C HIS A 484 -0.35 4.40 -4.24
N PRO A 485 -1.45 4.87 -3.63
CA PRO A 485 -2.74 4.75 -4.28
C PRO A 485 -2.69 5.60 -5.55
N GLY A 486 -2.83 4.92 -6.68
CA GLY A 486 -2.92 5.52 -8.00
C GLY A 486 -4.25 6.25 -8.18
N TRP A 487 -5.00 5.88 -9.20
CA TRP A 487 -6.40 6.27 -9.32
C TRP A 487 -7.22 5.61 -8.20
N ARG A 488 -7.96 6.43 -7.44
CA ARG A 488 -8.47 6.18 -6.07
C ARG A 488 -9.57 5.12 -5.91
N LEU A 489 -9.60 4.10 -6.76
CA LEU A 489 -10.60 3.02 -6.69
C LEU A 489 -10.02 1.71 -6.15
N ASN A 490 -8.75 1.44 -6.42
CA ASN A 490 -8.10 0.15 -6.13
C ASN A 490 -7.61 0.01 -4.69
N ARG A 491 -6.91 1.03 -4.18
CA ARG A 491 -6.33 1.09 -2.83
C ARG A 491 -6.50 2.49 -2.23
N ASN A 492 -6.46 2.60 -0.90
CA ASN A 492 -6.87 3.82 -0.19
C ASN A 492 -5.70 4.69 0.27
N VAL A 493 -4.66 4.05 0.77
CA VAL A 493 -3.54 4.72 1.44
C VAL A 493 -2.20 4.16 0.93
N ARG A 494 -1.12 4.88 1.18
CA ARG A 494 0.25 4.40 0.89
C ARG A 494 0.60 3.15 1.69
N SER A 495 1.60 2.40 1.26
CA SER A 495 2.08 1.20 1.97
C SER A 495 2.60 1.50 3.39
N GLY A 496 2.39 0.55 4.29
CA GLY A 496 3.06 0.48 5.59
C GLY A 496 4.47 -0.09 5.51
N LEU A 497 5.17 -0.07 6.63
CA LEU A 497 6.48 -0.73 6.81
C LEU A 497 6.55 -1.41 8.17
N THR A 498 7.16 -2.60 8.19
CA THR A 498 7.51 -3.28 9.43
C THR A 498 8.97 -2.98 9.76
N ALA A 499 9.23 -2.68 11.02
CA ALA A 499 10.57 -2.61 11.57
C ALA A 499 10.76 -3.75 12.59
N VAL A 500 11.95 -4.33 12.66
CA VAL A 500 12.25 -5.46 13.56
C VAL A 500 13.63 -5.33 14.18
N TYR A 501 13.72 -5.58 15.49
CA TYR A 501 14.97 -5.65 16.23
C TYR A 501 15.48 -7.10 16.28
N ALA A 502 16.45 -7.41 15.42
CA ALA A 502 17.02 -8.74 15.27
C ALA A 502 18.52 -8.76 15.55
N THR A 503 19.04 -9.93 15.92
CA THR A 503 20.46 -10.13 16.22
C THR A 503 21.33 -10.10 14.95
N ALA A 504 20.79 -10.54 13.83
CA ALA A 504 21.42 -10.54 12.52
C ALA A 504 20.38 -10.42 11.39
N LEU A 505 20.82 -9.96 10.21
CA LEU A 505 19.98 -9.91 9.00
C LEU A 505 20.02 -11.27 8.27
N THR A 506 19.55 -12.30 8.95
CA THR A 506 19.38 -13.65 8.39
C THR A 506 17.95 -14.12 8.59
N ARG A 507 17.55 -15.20 7.90
CA ARG A 507 16.23 -15.80 8.14
C ARG A 507 16.07 -16.19 9.60
N GLU A 508 17.08 -16.79 10.22
CA GLU A 508 17.04 -17.22 11.63
C GLU A 508 16.94 -16.04 12.60
N GLY A 509 17.73 -14.98 12.38
CA GLY A 509 17.73 -13.80 13.24
C GLY A 509 16.40 -13.04 13.16
N LEU A 510 15.85 -12.88 11.96
CA LEU A 510 14.53 -12.27 11.76
C LEU A 510 13.41 -13.17 12.28
N TRP A 511 13.48 -14.48 12.03
CA TRP A 511 12.51 -15.46 12.53
C TRP A 511 12.40 -15.42 14.05
N GLU A 512 13.52 -15.50 14.75
CA GLU A 512 13.51 -15.44 16.22
C GLU A 512 12.94 -14.09 16.72
N ALA A 513 13.29 -12.97 16.06
CA ALA A 513 12.76 -11.66 16.43
C ALA A 513 11.24 -11.52 16.22
N PHE A 514 10.70 -12.05 15.11
CA PHE A 514 9.26 -12.05 14.86
C PHE A 514 8.50 -12.98 15.82
N HIS A 515 9.05 -14.15 16.15
CA HIS A 515 8.44 -15.04 17.13
C HIS A 515 8.39 -14.39 18.52
N ALA A 516 9.45 -13.66 18.88
CA ALA A 516 9.50 -12.85 20.09
C ALA A 516 8.73 -11.52 20.00
N ARG A 517 8.08 -11.23 18.87
CA ARG A 517 7.30 -10.00 18.60
C ARG A 517 8.11 -8.71 18.80
N ARG A 518 9.42 -8.74 18.59
CA ARG A 518 10.32 -7.58 18.71
C ARG A 518 10.28 -6.71 17.45
N CYS A 519 9.07 -6.38 17.02
CA CYS A 519 8.80 -5.62 15.80
C CYS A 519 7.80 -4.50 16.08
N TYR A 520 7.62 -3.61 15.12
CA TYR A 520 6.60 -2.57 15.15
C TYR A 520 6.21 -2.15 13.73
N GLY A 521 4.99 -1.63 13.58
CA GLY A 521 4.47 -1.16 12.30
C GLY A 521 4.56 0.37 12.17
N THR A 522 4.70 0.87 10.94
CA THR A 522 4.54 2.28 10.60
C THR A 522 3.67 2.45 9.36
N ASN A 523 3.08 3.62 9.17
CA ASN A 523 2.32 3.94 7.95
C ASN A 523 3.23 4.36 6.77
N GLY A 524 4.45 3.80 6.69
CA GLY A 524 5.44 4.06 5.65
C GLY A 524 6.56 5.02 6.06
N ALA A 525 6.39 5.79 7.14
CA ALA A 525 7.47 6.62 7.68
C ALA A 525 8.47 5.77 8.47
N ARG A 526 9.78 5.92 8.20
CA ARG A 526 10.85 5.18 8.90
C ARG A 526 11.19 5.79 10.26
N ILE A 527 10.18 5.82 11.14
CA ILE A 527 10.30 6.31 12.52
C ILE A 527 11.04 5.26 13.34
N ARG A 528 12.17 5.63 13.97
CA ARG A 528 12.86 4.73 14.91
C ARG A 528 12.12 4.75 16.25
N LEU A 529 11.74 3.59 16.76
CA LEU A 529 10.95 3.46 17.97
C LEU A 529 11.51 2.34 18.86
N TRP A 530 11.91 2.69 20.08
CA TRP A 530 12.18 1.73 21.15
C TRP A 530 11.14 1.87 22.25
N PHE A 531 10.73 0.74 22.83
CA PHE A 531 9.74 0.69 23.90
C PHE A 531 10.06 -0.48 24.83
N GLU A 532 10.06 -0.23 26.14
CA GLU A 532 10.27 -1.23 27.17
C GLU A 532 9.39 -0.99 28.41
N VAL A 533 9.07 -2.07 29.11
CA VAL A 533 8.41 -2.04 30.43
C VAL A 533 9.22 -2.88 31.41
N ASP A 534 9.62 -2.29 32.54
CA ASP A 534 10.50 -2.90 33.54
C ASP A 534 11.79 -3.49 32.93
N GLY A 535 12.31 -2.82 31.89
CA GLY A 535 13.52 -3.23 31.15
C GLY A 535 13.31 -4.37 30.16
N GLN A 536 12.07 -4.84 29.97
CA GLN A 536 11.71 -5.85 28.97
C GLN A 536 11.25 -5.17 27.68
N PRO A 537 11.84 -5.51 26.52
CA PRO A 537 11.57 -4.83 25.25
C PRO A 537 10.17 -5.18 24.71
N MET A 538 9.67 -4.36 23.78
CA MET A 538 8.46 -4.64 23.00
C MET A 538 8.38 -6.11 22.54
N GLY A 539 7.20 -6.71 22.64
CA GLY A 539 6.94 -8.12 22.32
C GLY A 539 7.11 -9.09 23.49
N ALA A 540 7.88 -8.73 24.51
CA ALA A 540 8.16 -9.57 25.67
C ALA A 540 6.92 -9.81 26.56
N THR A 541 7.00 -10.86 27.35
CA THR A 541 6.07 -11.12 28.46
C THR A 541 6.86 -11.06 29.77
N CYS A 542 6.32 -10.37 30.78
CA CYS A 542 6.94 -10.27 32.08
C CYS A 542 5.90 -10.26 33.21
N ALA A 543 6.36 -10.49 34.44
CA ALA A 543 5.52 -10.43 35.63
C ALA A 543 6.05 -9.36 36.59
N THR A 544 5.14 -8.65 37.26
CA THR A 544 5.50 -7.64 38.26
C THR A 544 4.41 -7.52 39.31
N ASP A 545 4.81 -7.44 40.58
CA ASP A 545 3.91 -7.14 41.70
C ASP A 545 3.89 -5.64 42.02
N GLY A 546 4.74 -4.86 41.35
CA GLY A 546 4.96 -3.45 41.59
C GLY A 546 4.23 -2.52 40.63
N GLN A 547 4.73 -1.29 40.55
CA GLN A 547 4.30 -0.26 39.61
C GLN A 547 5.21 -0.27 38.38
N PRO A 548 4.75 -0.75 37.21
CA PRO A 548 5.56 -0.88 36.01
C PRO A 548 6.21 0.45 35.61
N VAL A 549 7.48 0.39 35.23
CA VAL A 549 8.23 1.53 34.69
C VAL A 549 8.36 1.38 33.19
N ILE A 550 7.75 2.30 32.47
CA ILE A 550 7.78 2.38 31.03
C ILE A 550 8.90 3.33 30.59
N LYS A 551 9.68 2.92 29.60
CA LYS A 551 10.61 3.81 28.88
C LYS A 551 10.42 3.67 27.38
N LEU A 552 10.55 4.78 26.68
CA LEU A 552 10.50 4.82 25.23
C LEU A 552 11.46 5.85 24.67
N ALA A 553 11.94 5.60 23.47
CA ALA A 553 12.76 6.53 22.69
C ALA A 553 12.23 6.56 21.24
N VAL A 554 12.02 7.75 20.70
CA VAL A 554 11.47 7.95 19.36
C VAL A 554 12.37 8.89 18.58
N GLN A 555 12.66 8.53 17.33
CA GLN A 555 13.26 9.43 16.34
C GLN A 555 12.38 9.46 15.08
N GLY A 556 11.71 10.58 14.84
CA GLY A 556 10.85 10.80 13.69
C GLY A 556 11.61 11.25 12.44
N THR A 557 10.94 11.15 11.29
CA THR A 557 11.35 11.75 10.00
C THR A 557 10.84 13.18 9.80
N ALA A 558 10.09 13.69 10.78
CA ALA A 558 9.40 14.98 10.88
C ALA A 558 9.14 15.23 12.38
N ALA A 559 8.75 16.45 12.76
CA ALA A 559 8.49 16.78 14.17
C ALA A 559 7.45 15.82 14.77
N ILE A 560 7.71 15.36 16.00
CA ILE A 560 6.82 14.50 16.75
C ILE A 560 5.69 15.38 17.29
N GLU A 561 4.46 15.08 16.92
CA GLU A 561 3.29 15.78 17.42
C GLU A 561 2.92 15.24 18.80
N ARG A 562 2.70 13.92 18.88
CA ARG A 562 2.15 13.27 20.07
C ARG A 562 2.68 11.86 20.24
N VAL A 563 2.86 11.45 21.49
CA VAL A 563 3.06 10.05 21.88
C VAL A 563 1.93 9.63 22.82
N ASP A 564 1.21 8.58 22.48
CA ASP A 564 0.18 7.97 23.32
C ASP A 564 0.75 6.69 23.94
N LEU A 565 0.70 6.55 25.26
CA LEU A 565 0.93 5.28 25.96
C LEU A 565 -0.42 4.61 26.21
N LEU A 566 -0.57 3.38 25.73
CA LEU A 566 -1.76 2.57 25.87
C LEU A 566 -1.53 1.45 26.89
N ARG A 567 -2.61 1.13 27.61
CA ARG A 567 -2.72 -0.01 28.53
C ARG A 567 -3.99 -0.77 28.17
N GLY A 568 -3.85 -1.98 27.64
CA GLY A 568 -4.95 -2.64 26.93
C GLY A 568 -5.30 -1.86 25.66
N THR A 569 -6.57 -1.53 25.50
CA THR A 569 -7.08 -0.68 24.39
C THR A 569 -7.29 0.77 24.79
N GLU A 570 -6.97 1.15 26.02
CA GLU A 570 -7.20 2.49 26.55
C GLU A 570 -5.92 3.32 26.54
N VAL A 571 -6.04 4.60 26.22
CA VAL A 571 -4.93 5.56 26.34
C VAL A 571 -4.74 5.89 27.83
N LEU A 572 -3.60 5.46 28.37
CA LEU A 572 -3.23 5.74 29.76
C LEU A 572 -2.73 7.18 29.92
N THR A 573 -1.94 7.67 28.96
CA THR A 573 -1.48 9.06 28.93
C THR A 573 -1.04 9.46 27.52
N SER A 574 -1.11 10.76 27.23
CA SER A 574 -0.70 11.36 25.96
C SER A 574 0.25 12.53 26.22
N TRP A 575 1.44 12.49 25.62
CA TRP A 575 2.38 13.60 25.64
C TRP A 575 2.28 14.39 24.33
N GLN A 576 1.91 15.66 24.44
CA GLN A 576 2.00 16.62 23.33
C GLN A 576 3.43 17.14 23.26
N ILE A 577 4.13 16.87 22.16
CA ILE A 577 5.56 17.15 21.99
C ILE A 577 5.76 18.44 21.20
N ALA A 578 5.20 18.53 19.99
CA ALA A 578 5.22 19.75 19.20
C ALA A 578 4.30 20.80 19.83
N ARG A 579 4.83 22.01 20.01
CA ARG A 579 4.03 23.15 20.49
C ARG A 579 3.08 23.63 19.40
N PRO A 580 1.92 24.19 19.75
CA PRO A 580 1.05 24.81 18.76
C PRO A 580 1.68 26.07 18.15
N ASP A 581 1.32 26.34 16.90
CA ASP A 581 1.51 27.61 16.21
C ASP A 581 0.26 28.47 16.43
N ALA A 582 0.43 29.60 17.11
CA ALA A 582 -0.66 30.51 17.43
C ALA A 582 -1.22 31.23 16.19
N ALA A 583 -0.44 31.31 15.10
CA ALA A 583 -0.85 31.98 13.87
C ALA A 583 -1.57 31.05 12.89
N ARG A 584 -1.54 29.74 13.14
CA ARG A 584 -1.95 28.74 12.16
C ARG A 584 -2.99 27.77 12.72
N LEU A 585 -4.03 27.53 11.94
CA LEU A 585 -5.00 26.48 12.19
C LEU A 585 -4.63 25.21 11.43
N ARG A 586 -5.06 24.08 11.96
CA ARG A 586 -5.09 22.80 11.28
C ARG A 586 -6.52 22.27 11.25
N VAL A 587 -6.92 21.81 10.08
CA VAL A 587 -8.16 21.08 9.83
C VAL A 587 -7.76 19.67 9.42
N LEU A 588 -8.17 18.67 10.20
CA LEU A 588 -7.95 17.26 9.90
C LEU A 588 -9.29 16.53 9.86
N TRP A 589 -9.44 15.62 8.92
CA TRP A 589 -10.48 14.61 8.90
C TRP A 589 -9.84 13.22 8.94
N SER A 590 -10.57 12.24 9.46
CA SER A 590 -10.05 10.89 9.67
C SER A 590 -11.16 9.86 9.76
N GLY A 591 -10.77 8.59 9.83
CA GLY A 591 -11.65 7.48 10.14
C GLY A 591 -12.11 6.70 8.91
N THR A 592 -13.03 5.78 9.15
CA THR A 592 -13.52 4.81 8.17
C THR A 592 -15.05 4.74 8.20
N GLU A 593 -15.67 4.35 7.08
CA GLU A 593 -17.11 4.17 6.97
C GLU A 593 -17.56 2.99 7.83
N THR A 594 -16.95 1.82 7.62
CA THR A 594 -17.22 0.58 8.34
C THR A 594 -15.92 -0.20 8.58
N LEU A 595 -16.00 -1.27 9.38
CA LEU A 595 -14.90 -2.23 9.52
C LEU A 595 -14.89 -3.18 8.31
N GLY A 596 -13.71 -3.51 7.77
CA GLY A 596 -13.59 -4.53 6.73
C GLY A 596 -12.64 -4.17 5.60
N THR A 597 -12.99 -4.54 4.37
CA THR A 597 -12.14 -4.42 3.17
C THR A 597 -11.80 -2.97 2.81
N ALA A 598 -10.84 -2.77 1.89
CA ALA A 598 -10.49 -1.45 1.39
C ALA A 598 -11.72 -0.61 0.96
N ARG A 599 -12.66 -1.21 0.21
CA ARG A 599 -13.87 -0.49 -0.24
C ARG A 599 -14.80 -0.16 0.93
N ALA A 600 -14.98 -1.09 1.86
CA ALA A 600 -15.83 -0.90 3.04
C ALA A 600 -15.29 0.20 3.97
N GLN A 601 -13.97 0.44 3.94
CA GLN A 601 -13.34 1.43 4.80
C GLN A 601 -13.33 2.86 4.25
N ARG A 602 -13.50 3.05 2.94
CA ARG A 602 -13.31 4.34 2.29
C ARG A 602 -14.38 5.35 2.68
N VAL A 603 -13.95 6.56 3.03
CA VAL A 603 -14.80 7.74 3.26
C VAL A 603 -14.38 8.84 2.30
N VAL A 604 -15.33 9.37 1.53
CA VAL A 604 -15.13 10.57 0.69
C VAL A 604 -15.39 11.82 1.52
N TRP A 605 -14.45 12.75 1.49
CA TRP A 605 -14.44 13.96 2.31
C TRP A 605 -14.55 15.26 1.51
N ASP A 606 -14.68 15.18 0.18
CA ASP A 606 -14.79 16.35 -0.70
C ASP A 606 -15.68 17.45 -0.11
N GLY A 607 -15.15 18.67 -0.07
CA GLY A 607 -15.72 19.70 0.77
C GLY A 607 -15.10 21.08 0.64
N ALA A 608 -15.58 21.97 1.50
CA ALA A 608 -15.13 23.36 1.58
C ALA A 608 -15.14 23.90 3.01
N LEU A 609 -14.27 24.87 3.26
CA LEU A 609 -14.20 25.66 4.48
C LEU A 609 -14.30 27.14 4.10
N GLN A 610 -15.34 27.82 4.57
CA GLN A 610 -15.51 29.26 4.38
C GLN A 610 -15.24 30.05 5.67
N LEU A 611 -14.68 31.24 5.54
CA LEU A 611 -14.45 32.20 6.63
C LEU A 611 -15.21 33.50 6.38
N THR A 612 -15.98 33.96 7.36
CA THR A 612 -16.66 35.26 7.29
C THR A 612 -15.73 36.39 7.70
N ASP A 613 -15.76 37.52 6.97
CA ASP A 613 -15.10 38.78 7.34
C ASP A 613 -13.60 38.64 7.67
N GLY A 614 -12.87 37.85 6.88
CA GLY A 614 -11.43 37.61 7.07
C GLY A 614 -10.82 36.80 5.93
N ALA A 615 -9.51 36.57 5.94
CA ALA A 615 -8.82 35.91 4.84
C ALA A 615 -8.02 34.67 5.27
N PHE A 616 -8.01 33.66 4.41
CA PHE A 616 -7.11 32.52 4.45
C PHE A 616 -5.88 32.79 3.59
N THR A 617 -4.70 32.39 4.09
CA THR A 617 -3.44 32.41 3.35
C THR A 617 -2.60 31.19 3.72
N ASP A 618 -1.64 30.84 2.85
CA ASP A 618 -0.66 29.78 3.12
C ASP A 618 -1.31 28.44 3.52
N VAL A 619 -2.10 27.87 2.61
CA VAL A 619 -2.73 26.55 2.79
C VAL A 619 -1.69 25.47 2.45
N GLN A 620 -1.45 24.55 3.39
CA GLN A 620 -0.48 23.45 3.21
C GLN A 620 -1.16 22.11 3.48
N PRO A 621 -1.25 21.21 2.48
CA PRO A 621 -1.85 19.90 2.66
C PRO A 621 -1.13 19.00 3.68
N ILE A 622 -1.88 18.11 4.31
CA ILE A 622 -1.37 17.09 5.23
C ILE A 622 -2.02 15.75 4.90
N GLY A 623 -1.23 14.68 4.84
CA GLY A 623 -1.76 13.31 4.78
C GLY A 623 -2.57 12.96 3.53
N LEU A 624 -2.50 13.75 2.45
CA LEU A 624 -3.08 13.41 1.16
C LEU A 624 -2.37 12.20 0.55
N GLN A 625 -3.13 11.30 -0.09
CA GLN A 625 -2.64 9.96 -0.43
C GLN A 625 -2.32 9.73 -1.92
N SER A 626 -2.96 10.46 -2.84
CA SER A 626 -2.87 10.27 -4.31
C SER A 626 -2.88 11.62 -5.00
N ALA A 627 -2.42 11.67 -6.24
CA ALA A 627 -2.37 12.88 -7.07
C ALA A 627 -3.76 13.46 -7.42
N ASP A 628 -4.83 12.70 -7.18
CA ASP A 628 -6.22 13.16 -7.31
C ASP A 628 -6.72 13.85 -6.02
N ASP A 629 -6.00 13.74 -4.90
CA ASP A 629 -6.26 14.62 -3.76
C ASP A 629 -5.75 16.02 -4.04
N GLY A 630 -6.46 17.01 -3.51
CA GLY A 630 -6.00 18.38 -3.56
C GLY A 630 -6.68 19.23 -2.51
N VAL A 631 -5.98 20.28 -2.10
CA VAL A 631 -6.54 21.39 -1.33
C VAL A 631 -6.21 22.66 -2.09
N GLN A 632 -7.22 23.49 -2.34
CA GLN A 632 -7.12 24.69 -3.15
C GLN A 632 -7.69 25.89 -2.40
N LEU A 633 -7.13 27.06 -2.66
CA LEU A 633 -7.60 28.35 -2.16
C LEU A 633 -8.11 29.16 -3.37
N PRO A 634 -9.33 28.88 -3.88
CA PRO A 634 -9.89 29.58 -5.05
C PRO A 634 -10.03 31.09 -4.84
N ASP A 635 -10.28 31.51 -3.60
CA ASP A 635 -10.34 32.91 -3.20
C ASP A 635 -9.88 33.07 -1.74
N ALA A 636 -9.80 34.30 -1.24
CA ALA A 636 -9.32 34.58 0.11
C ALA A 636 -10.24 34.07 1.23
N HIS A 637 -11.47 33.68 0.95
CA HIS A 637 -12.48 33.33 1.96
C HIS A 637 -12.87 31.85 1.94
N THR A 638 -12.48 31.12 0.90
CA THR A 638 -12.91 29.76 0.63
C THR A 638 -11.72 28.84 0.38
N ILE A 639 -11.65 27.75 1.10
CA ILE A 639 -10.77 26.61 0.80
C ILE A 639 -11.66 25.47 0.30
N THR A 640 -11.28 24.82 -0.79
CA THR A 640 -11.94 23.60 -1.29
C THR A 640 -10.96 22.44 -1.31
N TRP A 641 -11.46 21.21 -1.19
CA TRP A 641 -10.62 20.03 -1.29
C TRP A 641 -11.34 18.84 -1.90
N GLN A 642 -10.52 17.93 -2.43
CA GLN A 642 -10.89 16.57 -2.79
C GLN A 642 -10.04 15.63 -1.94
N SER A 643 -10.69 14.72 -1.21
CA SER A 643 -10.00 13.84 -0.28
C SER A 643 -10.77 12.58 0.06
N ALA A 644 -10.04 11.50 0.36
CA ALA A 644 -10.62 10.30 0.94
C ALA A 644 -9.73 9.72 2.06
N THR A 645 -10.35 9.05 3.03
CA THR A 645 -9.66 8.33 4.11
C THR A 645 -10.11 6.87 4.19
N ALA A 646 -9.26 6.04 4.76
CA ALA A 646 -9.58 4.69 5.24
C ALA A 646 -8.81 4.46 6.55
N GLY A 647 -9.34 5.02 7.64
CA GLY A 647 -8.73 4.98 8.98
C GLY A 647 -7.54 5.93 9.17
N ASN A 648 -6.89 6.40 8.10
CA ASN A 648 -5.83 7.40 8.16
C ASN A 648 -6.37 8.82 8.43
N PHE A 649 -5.45 9.77 8.61
CA PHE A 649 -5.72 11.20 8.71
C PHE A 649 -5.34 11.90 7.41
N ALA A 650 -6.13 12.91 7.03
CA ALA A 650 -5.86 13.82 5.93
C ALA A 650 -6.39 15.22 6.28
N GLY A 651 -5.89 16.26 5.62
CA GLY A 651 -6.32 17.62 5.89
C GLY A 651 -5.35 18.68 5.40
N PHE A 652 -5.30 19.81 6.09
CA PHE A 652 -4.39 20.91 5.79
C PHE A 652 -4.14 21.81 7.00
N THR A 653 -3.09 22.61 6.92
CA THR A 653 -2.89 23.78 7.77
C THR A 653 -3.13 25.07 6.99
N VAL A 654 -3.53 26.14 7.67
CA VAL A 654 -3.83 27.43 7.04
C VAL A 654 -3.63 28.58 8.03
N GLN A 655 -3.16 29.72 7.54
CA GLN A 655 -3.21 30.98 8.30
C GLN A 655 -4.57 31.64 8.06
N ALA A 656 -5.28 31.97 9.15
CA ALA A 656 -6.56 32.66 9.08
C ALA A 656 -6.43 34.04 9.77
N THR A 657 -6.72 35.11 9.03
CA THR A 657 -6.67 36.49 9.53
C THR A 657 -8.09 37.06 9.57
N ALA A 658 -8.67 37.15 10.77
CA ALA A 658 -10.00 37.71 11.01
C ALA A 658 -10.18 38.06 12.50
N ASP A 659 -11.29 38.72 12.83
CA ASP A 659 -11.74 38.89 14.21
C ASP A 659 -12.07 37.53 14.85
N GLY A 660 -11.96 37.44 16.18
CA GLY A 660 -12.20 36.19 16.90
C GLY A 660 -13.62 35.62 16.72
N ASP A 661 -14.60 36.50 16.50
CA ASP A 661 -16.00 36.13 16.33
C ASP A 661 -16.36 35.74 14.88
N SER A 662 -15.43 35.92 13.93
CA SER A 662 -15.57 35.44 12.56
C SER A 662 -15.86 33.94 12.53
N ARG A 663 -16.77 33.53 11.66
CA ARG A 663 -17.27 32.16 11.58
C ARG A 663 -16.55 31.37 10.52
N LEU A 664 -16.15 30.17 10.90
CA LEU A 664 -15.71 29.10 10.02
C LEU A 664 -16.92 28.21 9.71
N HIS A 665 -17.18 27.97 8.43
CA HIS A 665 -18.23 27.09 7.94
C HIS A 665 -17.58 25.90 7.24
N PHE A 666 -17.66 24.72 7.85
CA PHE A 666 -17.12 23.49 7.28
C PHE A 666 -18.26 22.69 6.63
N THR A 667 -18.07 22.30 5.38
CA THR A 667 -19.02 21.47 4.62
C THR A 667 -18.29 20.30 3.97
N ALA A 668 -18.66 19.08 4.31
CA ALA A 668 -18.29 17.86 3.59
C ALA A 668 -19.45 16.86 3.67
N ALA A 669 -19.48 15.86 2.78
CA ALA A 669 -20.57 14.88 2.78
C ALA A 669 -20.82 14.20 4.16
N PRO A 670 -19.80 13.82 4.94
CA PRO A 670 -20.02 13.18 6.25
C PRO A 670 -20.58 14.12 7.34
N CYS A 671 -20.29 15.42 7.27
CA CYS A 671 -20.77 16.39 8.26
C CYS A 671 -20.66 17.85 7.79
N THR A 672 -21.58 18.69 8.25
CA THR A 672 -21.55 20.15 8.06
C THR A 672 -21.74 20.82 9.42
N PHE A 673 -20.90 21.80 9.73
CA PHE A 673 -20.98 22.55 10.99
C PHE A 673 -20.35 23.94 10.84
N ALA A 674 -20.55 24.77 11.86
CA ALA A 674 -19.87 26.05 11.96
C ALA A 674 -19.35 26.28 13.37
N CYS A 675 -18.21 26.96 13.47
CA CYS A 675 -17.59 27.39 14.73
C CYS A 675 -17.01 28.79 14.57
N THR A 676 -16.64 29.44 15.67
CA THR A 676 -15.92 30.71 15.60
C THR A 676 -14.41 30.50 15.57
N LEU A 677 -13.68 31.48 15.02
CA LEU A 677 -12.22 31.45 14.98
C LEU A 677 -11.62 31.41 16.40
N ASN A 678 -12.22 32.12 17.36
CA ASN A 678 -11.78 32.12 18.75
C ASN A 678 -11.96 30.74 19.42
N GLN A 679 -13.07 30.04 19.14
CA GLN A 679 -13.31 28.69 19.69
C GLN A 679 -12.16 27.74 19.34
N VAL A 680 -11.79 27.68 18.05
CA VAL A 680 -10.76 26.75 17.56
C VAL A 680 -9.33 27.21 17.84
N ARG A 681 -9.10 28.49 18.10
CA ARG A 681 -7.79 29.00 18.54
C ARG A 681 -7.49 28.70 20.00
N LEU A 682 -8.52 28.66 20.85
CA LEU A 682 -8.39 28.38 22.28
C LEU A 682 -8.15 26.89 22.55
N ALA A 683 -8.89 26.02 21.87
CA ALA A 683 -8.76 24.58 21.99
C ALA A 683 -9.20 23.88 20.70
N PRO A 684 -8.65 22.70 20.38
CA PRO A 684 -9.15 21.91 19.26
C PRO A 684 -10.63 21.55 19.43
N LEU A 685 -11.44 21.91 18.44
CA LEU A 685 -12.80 21.41 18.27
C LEU A 685 -12.74 20.06 17.58
N VAL A 686 -13.37 19.04 18.17
CA VAL A 686 -13.55 17.72 17.56
C VAL A 686 -15.03 17.52 17.28
N VAL A 687 -15.36 17.24 16.03
CA VAL A 687 -16.72 16.96 15.56
C VAL A 687 -16.78 15.48 15.15
N ASP A 688 -17.62 14.72 15.85
CA ASP A 688 -17.97 13.36 15.45
C ASP A 688 -18.77 13.39 14.14
N ALA A 689 -18.40 12.53 13.20
CA ALA A 689 -19.05 12.44 11.89
C ALA A 689 -19.69 11.07 11.68
N GLY A 690 -19.97 10.28 12.74
CA GLY A 690 -20.47 8.91 12.64
C GLY A 690 -19.40 7.87 12.27
N GLY A 691 -19.79 6.76 11.66
CA GLY A 691 -18.85 5.72 11.19
C GLY A 691 -17.95 5.15 12.31
N VAL A 692 -16.72 4.77 11.96
CA VAL A 692 -15.72 4.25 12.90
C VAL A 692 -14.57 5.24 13.01
N ASN A 693 -14.45 5.87 14.19
CA ASN A 693 -13.48 6.94 14.45
C ASN A 693 -13.53 8.08 13.41
N ARG A 694 -14.68 8.28 12.75
CA ARG A 694 -14.86 9.31 11.72
C ARG A 694 -15.08 10.65 12.39
N ARG A 695 -14.17 11.58 12.19
CA ARG A 695 -14.21 12.89 12.86
C ARG A 695 -13.48 13.96 12.09
N VAL A 696 -13.87 15.20 12.33
CA VAL A 696 -13.15 16.41 11.93
C VAL A 696 -12.59 17.08 13.16
N THR A 697 -11.33 17.50 13.10
CA THR A 697 -10.67 18.28 14.16
C THR A 697 -10.20 19.60 13.58
N ILE A 698 -10.62 20.72 14.18
CA ILE A 698 -10.13 22.07 13.85
C ILE A 698 -9.49 22.67 15.10
N GLY A 699 -8.22 23.03 15.03
CA GLY A 699 -7.50 23.60 16.17
C GLY A 699 -6.19 24.28 15.78
N PRO A 700 -5.38 24.70 16.76
CA PRO A 700 -4.05 25.24 16.47
C PRO A 700 -3.17 24.17 15.80
N ALA A 701 -2.46 24.53 14.75
CA ALA A 701 -1.55 23.61 14.06
C ALA A 701 -0.31 23.34 14.93
N PRO A 702 0.18 22.10 15.05
CA PRO A 702 1.47 21.87 15.68
C PRO A 702 2.60 22.44 14.81
N ARG A 703 3.65 22.94 15.46
CA ARG A 703 4.81 23.53 14.78
C ARG A 703 5.63 22.47 14.03
N PRO A 704 5.89 22.66 12.72
CA PRO A 704 6.64 21.68 11.92
C PRO A 704 8.14 21.64 12.25
N ASP A 705 8.68 22.69 12.89
CA ASP A 705 10.06 22.79 13.39
C ASP A 705 10.21 22.26 14.84
N GLY A 706 9.22 21.51 15.33
CA GLY A 706 9.25 20.89 16.65
C GLY A 706 10.29 19.76 16.80
N PRO A 707 10.40 19.18 18.02
CA PRO A 707 11.35 18.11 18.29
C PRO A 707 11.11 16.89 17.39
N THR A 708 12.16 16.40 16.74
CA THR A 708 12.14 15.16 15.95
C THR A 708 12.60 13.95 16.76
N ALA A 709 13.06 14.16 18.00
CA ALA A 709 13.47 13.10 18.92
C ALA A 709 12.89 13.35 20.31
N VAL A 710 12.48 12.28 21.00
CA VAL A 710 12.02 12.35 22.39
C VAL A 710 12.34 11.05 23.13
N GLU A 711 12.75 11.17 24.39
CA GLU A 711 12.84 10.07 25.35
C GLU A 711 11.87 10.34 26.50
N LEU A 712 11.03 9.35 26.82
CA LEU A 712 10.04 9.48 27.87
C LEU A 712 10.17 8.33 28.87
N ARG A 713 9.91 8.65 30.14
CA ARG A 713 9.83 7.69 31.24
C ARG A 713 8.55 7.91 32.01
N TYR A 714 7.81 6.84 32.25
CA TYR A 714 6.54 6.87 32.97
C TYR A 714 6.46 5.73 33.97
N ARG A 715 5.75 5.94 35.08
CA ARG A 715 5.45 4.89 36.06
C ARG A 715 3.94 4.75 36.15
N ASP A 716 3.41 3.58 35.84
CA ASP A 716 2.00 3.30 36.06
C ASP A 716 1.77 3.12 37.58
N THR A 717 1.14 4.12 38.20
CA THR A 717 0.88 4.12 39.64
C THR A 717 -0.37 3.34 40.03
N GLN A 718 -1.20 2.97 39.04
CA GLN A 718 -2.46 2.24 39.23
C GLN A 718 -2.56 1.09 38.20
N PRO A 719 -1.57 0.18 38.15
CA PRO A 719 -1.58 -0.92 37.18
C PRO A 719 -2.76 -1.85 37.45
N LEU A 720 -3.36 -2.37 36.39
CA LEU A 720 -4.46 -3.34 36.49
C LEU A 720 -3.91 -4.73 36.85
N ASP A 721 -4.73 -5.53 37.52
CA ASP A 721 -4.44 -6.94 37.78
C ASP A 721 -4.68 -7.78 36.52
N GLY A 722 -4.02 -8.94 36.42
CA GLY A 722 -4.08 -9.82 35.26
C GLY A 722 -2.96 -9.54 34.25
N GLU A 723 -3.05 -10.15 33.07
CA GLU A 723 -2.14 -9.88 31.96
C GLU A 723 -2.64 -8.70 31.14
N ILE A 724 -1.82 -7.65 31.05
CA ILE A 724 -2.17 -6.39 30.41
C ILE A 724 -1.09 -5.99 29.41
N PRO A 725 -1.45 -5.76 28.13
CA PRO A 725 -0.51 -5.26 27.14
C PRO A 725 -0.29 -3.75 27.32
N TYR A 726 0.97 -3.32 27.41
CA TYR A 726 1.37 -1.92 27.32
C TYR A 726 2.06 -1.68 25.98
N TRP A 727 1.73 -0.58 25.31
CA TRP A 727 2.27 -0.26 23.99
C TRP A 727 2.12 1.22 23.68
N VAL A 728 2.79 1.70 22.64
CA VAL A 728 2.80 3.12 22.28
C VAL A 728 2.40 3.36 20.84
N ARG A 729 1.72 4.48 20.64
CA ARG A 729 1.43 5.07 19.34
C ARG A 729 2.12 6.41 19.22
N VAL A 730 2.86 6.60 18.15
CA VAL A 730 3.54 7.86 17.81
C VAL A 730 2.83 8.51 16.64
N VAL A 731 2.60 9.82 16.73
CA VAL A 731 2.05 10.65 15.65
C VAL A 731 3.00 11.82 15.39
N GLN A 732 3.34 12.04 14.14
CA GLN A 732 4.12 13.17 13.67
C GLN A 732 3.20 14.26 13.12
N VAL A 733 3.70 15.49 13.01
CA VAL A 733 2.92 16.66 12.55
C VAL A 733 2.35 16.47 11.14
N ASP A 734 3.03 15.70 10.29
CA ASP A 734 2.65 15.32 8.93
C ASP A 734 1.75 14.07 8.87
N GLN A 735 1.33 13.55 10.02
CA GLN A 735 0.56 12.32 10.21
C GLN A 735 1.32 11.04 9.83
N GLY A 736 2.66 11.08 9.79
CA GLY A 736 3.47 9.87 9.95
C GLY A 736 3.19 9.19 11.30
N MET A 737 3.00 7.87 11.30
CA MET A 737 2.62 7.12 12.50
C MET A 737 3.46 5.86 12.68
N ALA A 738 3.67 5.46 13.94
CA ALA A 738 4.27 4.19 14.33
C ALA A 738 3.56 3.59 15.57
N TRP A 739 3.54 2.26 15.65
CA TRP A 739 2.90 1.50 16.72
C TRP A 739 3.81 0.37 17.21
N SER A 740 4.29 0.45 18.46
CA SER A 740 5.13 -0.61 19.03
C SER A 740 4.34 -1.90 19.23
N SER A 741 4.98 -3.07 19.08
CA SER A 741 4.41 -4.29 19.67
C SER A 741 4.21 -4.13 21.18
N PRO A 742 3.19 -4.78 21.78
CA PRO A 742 2.98 -4.69 23.20
C PRO A 742 4.01 -5.46 24.03
N VAL A 743 4.26 -4.96 25.24
CA VAL A 743 4.84 -5.76 26.33
C VAL A 743 3.68 -6.28 27.18
N TYR A 744 3.60 -7.59 27.35
CA TYR A 744 2.54 -8.26 28.08
C TYR A 744 2.94 -8.42 29.55
N VAL A 745 2.38 -7.58 30.43
CA VAL A 745 2.73 -7.53 31.85
C VAL A 745 1.66 -8.26 32.66
N THR A 746 2.06 -9.33 33.36
CA THR A 746 1.18 -10.06 34.28
C THR A 746 1.36 -9.54 35.71
N ARG A 747 0.27 -9.11 36.33
CA ARG A 747 0.24 -8.72 37.75
C ARG A 747 -0.69 -9.66 38.51
N ALA A 748 -0.21 -10.17 39.66
CA ALA A 748 -0.98 -11.09 40.48
C ALA A 748 -2.29 -10.42 40.97
N VAL A 749 -3.41 -11.12 40.85
CA VAL A 749 -4.69 -10.67 41.42
C VAL A 749 -4.57 -10.73 42.94
N GLN A 750 -4.73 -9.59 43.62
CA GLN A 750 -4.84 -9.61 45.07
C GLN A 750 -6.19 -10.24 45.43
N MET A 751 -6.20 -11.52 45.80
CA MET A 751 -7.36 -12.12 46.47
C MET A 751 -7.50 -11.46 47.84
N LEU A 752 -8.49 -10.56 47.95
CA LEU A 752 -8.89 -9.91 49.20
C LEU A 752 -9.51 -10.91 50.19
#